data_AF-A0A4Z2D8A1-F1
#
_entry.id   AF-A0A4Z2D8A1-F1
#
_cell.length_a   1.000
_cell.length_b   1.000
_cell.length_c   1.000
_cell.angle_alpha   90.00
_cell.angle_beta   90.00
_cell.angle_gamma   90.00
#
_symmetry.space_group_name_H-M   'P 1'
#
loop_
_entity.id
_entity.type
_entity.pdbx_description
1 polymer ?
#
loop_
_entity_poly.entity_id
_entity_poly.type
_entity_poly.pdbx_seq_one_letter_code
_entity_poly.pdbx_strand_id
1 'polypeptide(L)'
;MNPTYTFSIKHIYKVPVRIQVIDRHGPVFDKPYYNFKLGQRSPVGSVVGQIQAIEEVNQASDNSNTAICSYRLEPANSPFSINNYGVIRVRETLVSLAQRPYSLRVIAEDCSRPIPHRASVSITVEQILIDCRPGWKNLPSDIEYLGSEEKPERLFMHSSLHLETCTGPCANPFIETRLELRSAVIGQNLVTANPQSCRHDPTSLQRQQKFCALNPTTITNLLPDPEYDIVNQLIGPVLNSPPRLVPSLLAWRFDPTLSTVWEIDVDRLFNHTILPINWDSDFTISFWLRRHHVQNNFRNSNAEDSEESILCSHDNIESEWRYLSINLRGCRFMVRIMSSENIEPKKSTLWIFDPLPEEICSYSTGHDDGIWHHYAITFSSSPSAINNDPINILIDGQDLDIKAVPTVYESLQTSSNPFSYQGKPRLTVGACYDPQTHLTKQHLHGDLTGLTLLREKTESPNTLRCISQCGEALLIPNVMEVLCPDIDIHLENDVITVSGQNIMHITDVLTSVSYARPQPGISVNYVPNIAQSRLLRLLTSYRCSGDQSFTIPTAEIRLNVLPMTVTDLLRTSHHDLSDQISDSIKDASLWVPANMHVLDRPGISRAIVETRANYDRNSSLLQPPSLIILGSDIVTTEPPINPPGIPLFSDLRFGLPTEQ
;
A
#
# COMPACT_ATOMS: atom_id res chain seq x y z
N MET A 1 63.86 -15.83 61.56
CA MET A 1 64.32 -14.52 62.05
C MET A 1 64.10 -13.50 60.94
N ASN A 2 63.23 -12.52 61.16
CA ASN A 2 62.97 -11.41 60.25
C ASN A 2 64.08 -10.34 60.37
N PRO A 3 64.37 -9.62 59.29
CA PRO A 3 64.52 -8.18 59.35
C PRO A 3 63.28 -7.52 58.74
N THR A 4 62.49 -6.90 59.61
CA THR A 4 61.47 -5.92 59.27
C THR A 4 62.13 -4.69 58.63
N TYR A 5 61.79 -4.40 57.37
CA TYR A 5 62.04 -3.11 56.76
C TYR A 5 60.78 -2.25 56.87
N THR A 6 60.79 -1.30 57.80
CA THR A 6 59.84 -0.18 57.84
C THR A 6 60.35 0.91 56.90
N PHE A 7 59.77 1.02 55.71
CA PHE A 7 59.83 2.24 54.93
C PHE A 7 58.51 2.99 55.08
N SER A 8 58.55 4.07 55.85
CA SER A 8 57.53 5.10 55.88
C SER A 8 58.18 6.37 55.33
N ILE A 9 57.64 6.91 54.23
CA ILE A 9 57.35 8.34 54.04
C ILE A 9 56.32 8.41 52.90
N LYS A 10 55.05 8.68 53.26
CA LYS A 10 54.08 9.29 52.34
C LYS A 10 54.45 10.77 52.22
N HIS A 11 55.03 11.18 51.10
CA HIS A 11 55.16 12.61 50.81
C HIS A 11 53.76 13.16 50.51
N ILE A 12 53.21 13.91 51.47
CA ILE A 12 52.00 14.71 51.27
C ILE A 12 52.47 16.11 50.85
N TYR A 13 52.23 16.46 49.59
CA TYR A 13 52.46 17.80 49.09
C TYR A 13 51.24 18.67 49.42
N LYS A 14 51.44 19.73 50.19
CA LYS A 14 50.44 20.80 50.37
C LYS A 14 50.83 21.95 49.45
N VAL A 15 50.01 22.20 48.43
CA VAL A 15 50.16 23.35 47.54
C VAL A 15 49.39 24.52 48.15
N PRO A 16 50.04 25.62 48.55
CA PRO A 16 49.32 26.82 48.99
C PRO A 16 48.64 27.47 47.79
N VAL A 17 47.30 27.40 47.75
CA VAL A 17 46.48 28.14 46.78
C VAL A 17 46.27 29.55 47.33
N ARG A 18 46.88 30.56 46.69
CA ARG A 18 46.55 31.95 46.96
C ARG A 18 45.31 32.32 46.15
N ILE A 19 44.17 32.44 46.82
CA ILE A 19 42.94 32.96 46.22
C ILE A 19 43.02 34.49 46.32
N GLN A 20 43.26 35.15 45.21
CA GLN A 20 43.13 36.60 45.11
C GLN A 20 41.69 36.90 44.70
N VAL A 21 40.88 37.37 45.64
CA VAL A 21 39.54 37.89 45.33
C VAL A 21 39.76 39.22 44.61
N ILE A 22 39.64 39.20 43.28
CA ILE A 22 39.65 40.41 42.48
C ILE A 22 38.21 40.89 42.46
N ASP A 23 37.96 42.03 43.09
CA ASP A 23 36.65 42.67 43.11
C ASP A 23 36.36 43.24 41.70
N ARG A 24 35.83 42.41 40.79
CA ARG A 24 35.47 42.80 39.43
C ARG A 24 33.95 42.96 39.35
N HIS A 25 33.52 44.21 39.25
CA HIS A 25 32.13 44.56 39.03
C HIS A 25 31.79 44.36 37.52
N GLY A 26 30.89 43.42 37.20
CA GLY A 26 30.37 43.20 35.85
C GLY A 26 30.19 41.73 35.44
N PRO A 27 29.79 41.47 34.17
CA PRO A 27 29.61 40.11 33.65
C PRO A 27 30.87 39.24 33.75
N VAL A 28 30.70 37.94 33.98
CA VAL A 28 31.78 36.95 33.99
C VAL A 28 31.35 35.75 33.15
N PHE A 29 32.21 35.32 32.22
CA PHE A 29 31.99 34.10 31.44
C PHE A 29 32.38 32.86 32.23
N ASP A 30 31.67 31.75 32.03
CA ASP A 30 31.98 30.46 32.69
C ASP A 30 33.35 29.88 32.28
N LYS A 31 33.88 30.30 31.12
CA LYS A 31 35.17 29.86 30.58
C LYS A 31 36.04 31.04 30.15
N PRO A 32 37.37 30.93 30.28
CA PRO A 32 38.31 31.97 29.86
C PRO A 32 38.42 32.13 28.32
N TYR A 33 38.02 31.11 27.56
CA TYR A 33 37.90 31.09 26.11
C TYR A 33 36.99 29.94 25.67
N TYR A 34 36.43 30.02 24.46
CA TYR A 34 35.65 28.93 23.86
C TYR A 34 36.24 28.52 22.53
N ASN A 35 36.32 27.21 22.30
CA ASN A 35 36.75 26.65 21.03
C ASN A 35 35.59 25.83 20.46
N PHE A 36 35.13 26.20 19.27
CA PHE A 36 34.07 25.51 18.55
C PHE A 36 34.65 24.89 17.28
N LYS A 37 34.06 23.76 16.86
CA LYS A 37 34.37 23.10 15.60
C LYS A 37 33.15 23.18 14.70
N LEU A 38 33.37 23.53 13.45
CA LEU A 38 32.31 23.68 12.46
C LEU A 38 32.71 22.98 11.16
N GLY A 39 31.77 22.29 10.52
CA GLY A 39 32.03 21.68 9.22
C GLY A 39 32.25 22.75 8.15
N GLN A 40 33.19 22.52 7.24
CA GLN A 40 33.49 23.44 6.12
C GLN A 40 32.26 23.76 5.25
N ARG A 41 31.23 22.90 5.26
CA ARG A 41 29.98 23.03 4.50
C ARG A 41 28.74 23.30 5.37
N SER A 42 28.92 23.80 6.59
CA SER A 42 27.78 24.13 7.46
C SER A 42 26.90 25.22 6.82
N PRO A 43 25.59 24.97 6.62
CA PRO A 43 24.70 25.94 5.99
C PRO A 43 24.42 27.15 6.87
N VAL A 44 23.94 28.24 6.25
CA VAL A 44 23.42 29.41 6.98
C VAL A 44 22.34 28.97 7.96
N GLY A 45 22.38 29.49 9.18
CA GLY A 45 21.50 29.09 10.28
C GLY A 45 22.05 27.98 11.19
N SER A 46 23.10 27.25 10.78
CA SER A 46 23.72 26.20 11.61
C SER A 46 24.17 26.74 12.96
N VAL A 47 23.88 25.99 14.04
CA VAL A 47 24.34 26.33 15.38
C VAL A 47 25.82 25.98 15.52
N VAL A 48 26.65 26.96 15.90
CA VAL A 48 28.09 26.80 16.14
C VAL A 48 28.34 26.37 17.59
N GLY A 49 27.59 26.95 18.52
CA GLY A 49 27.71 26.69 19.94
C GLY A 49 26.95 27.72 20.77
N GLN A 50 26.95 27.53 22.09
CA GLN A 50 26.36 28.45 23.04
C GLN A 50 27.39 28.86 24.08
N ILE A 51 27.32 30.12 24.50
CA ILE A 51 28.12 30.67 25.58
C ILE A 51 27.21 31.23 26.67
N GLN A 52 27.75 31.41 27.87
CA GLN A 52 27.01 31.98 28.98
C GLN A 52 27.90 32.89 29.80
N ALA A 53 27.44 34.12 29.99
CA ALA A 53 27.92 35.01 31.03
C ALA A 53 26.91 35.04 32.18
N ILE A 54 27.41 35.23 33.40
CA ILE A 54 26.64 35.45 34.62
C ILE A 54 27.14 36.73 35.28
N GLU A 55 26.28 37.43 35.99
CA GLU A 55 26.71 38.48 36.92
C GLU A 55 27.10 37.81 38.24
N GLU A 56 28.21 38.24 38.84
CA GLU A 56 28.62 37.74 40.15
C GLU A 56 27.71 38.35 41.23
N VAL A 57 26.64 37.62 41.59
CA VAL A 57 25.67 38.04 42.61
C VAL A 57 26.30 37.89 44.00
N ASN A 58 26.77 39.01 44.56
CA ASN A 58 27.15 39.11 45.97
C ASN A 58 26.12 39.87 46.82
N GLN A 59 24.83 39.89 46.44
CA GLN A 59 23.77 40.45 47.29
C GLN A 59 22.48 39.62 47.24
N ALA A 60 21.99 39.29 48.43
CA ALA A 60 20.67 38.70 48.63
C ALA A 60 19.61 39.81 48.52
N SER A 61 19.01 39.98 47.34
CA SER A 61 17.61 40.45 47.23
C SER A 61 17.03 40.21 45.84
N ASP A 62 15.88 39.54 45.85
CA ASP A 62 14.72 39.56 44.93
C ASP A 62 14.87 39.73 43.41
N ASN A 63 14.21 38.78 42.72
CA ASN A 63 13.67 38.81 41.36
C ASN A 63 14.62 38.57 40.16
N SER A 64 14.93 37.29 39.96
CA SER A 64 14.59 36.50 38.75
C SER A 64 14.64 37.11 37.35
N ASN A 65 15.66 37.92 37.03
CA ASN A 65 16.06 38.14 35.64
C ASN A 65 17.56 37.88 35.51
N THR A 66 17.95 37.07 34.52
CA THR A 66 19.36 36.86 34.17
C THR A 66 20.01 38.22 33.96
N ALA A 67 21.04 38.52 34.75
CA ALA A 67 21.68 39.83 34.82
C ALA A 67 22.39 40.31 33.54
N ILE A 68 22.38 39.50 32.48
CA ILE A 68 22.96 39.82 31.18
C ILE A 68 21.84 40.28 30.24
N CYS A 69 21.96 41.51 29.75
CA CYS A 69 20.96 42.15 28.88
C CYS A 69 21.24 41.93 27.38
N SER A 70 22.51 41.81 26.98
CA SER A 70 22.83 41.55 25.57
C SER A 70 24.17 40.86 25.36
N TYR A 71 24.27 40.18 24.21
CA TYR A 71 25.52 39.65 23.66
C TYR A 71 25.78 40.27 22.29
N ARG A 72 27.04 40.55 21.98
CA ARG A 72 27.46 41.01 20.66
C ARG A 72 28.79 40.38 20.23
N LEU A 73 28.93 40.18 18.92
CA LEU A 73 30.17 39.68 18.31
C LEU A 73 31.02 40.85 17.81
N GLU A 74 32.33 40.69 17.92
CA GLU A 74 33.33 41.58 17.36
C GLU A 74 34.38 40.78 16.57
N PRO A 75 34.68 41.17 15.32
CA PRO A 75 34.11 42.30 14.58
C PRO A 75 32.65 42.03 14.13
N ALA A 76 31.82 43.08 14.07
CA ALA A 76 30.39 42.96 13.80
C ALA A 76 30.05 42.42 12.38
N ASN A 77 31.00 42.51 11.45
CA ASN A 77 30.91 41.96 10.10
C ASN A 77 31.40 40.50 10.01
N SER A 78 31.51 39.79 11.12
CA SER A 78 31.81 38.36 11.10
C SER A 78 30.70 37.58 10.37
N PRO A 79 31.01 36.43 9.74
CA PRO A 79 30.00 35.59 9.09
C PRO A 79 29.13 34.80 10.09
N PHE A 80 29.16 35.18 11.37
CA PHE A 80 28.40 34.58 12.46
C PHE A 80 27.46 35.61 13.10
N SER A 81 26.41 35.12 13.74
CA SER A 81 25.46 35.90 14.52
C SER A 81 25.36 35.31 15.92
N ILE A 82 25.00 36.13 16.91
CA ILE A 82 24.73 35.69 18.29
C ILE A 82 23.39 36.28 18.74
N ASN A 83 22.55 35.49 19.39
CA ASN A 83 21.30 35.97 19.98
C ASN A 83 21.47 36.35 21.46
N ASN A 84 20.42 36.93 22.05
CA ASN A 84 20.43 37.36 23.46
C ASN A 84 20.56 36.20 24.47
N TYR A 85 20.44 34.94 24.01
CA TYR A 85 20.63 33.74 24.82
C TYR A 85 22.04 33.14 24.69
N GLY A 86 22.96 33.83 24.00
CA GLY A 86 24.34 33.39 23.82
C GLY A 86 24.53 32.30 22.76
N VAL A 87 23.52 32.00 21.92
CA VAL A 87 23.61 30.99 20.86
C VAL A 87 24.20 31.62 19.60
N ILE A 88 25.31 31.06 19.13
CA ILE A 88 26.05 31.51 17.94
C ILE A 88 25.60 30.69 16.74
N ARG A 89 25.27 31.35 15.61
CA ARG A 89 24.85 30.72 14.35
C ARG A 89 25.63 31.25 13.15
N VAL A 90 25.75 30.42 12.11
CA VAL A 90 26.26 30.84 10.79
C VAL A 90 25.29 31.83 10.16
N ARG A 91 25.77 33.01 9.79
CA ARG A 91 24.97 34.09 9.16
C ARG A 91 25.11 34.10 7.65
N GLU A 92 26.29 33.77 7.13
CA GLU A 92 26.65 33.84 5.72
C GLU A 92 27.45 32.60 5.31
N THR A 93 27.43 32.26 4.01
CA THR A 93 28.16 31.10 3.48
C THR A 93 29.65 31.25 3.72
N LEU A 94 30.26 30.28 4.41
CA LEU A 94 31.67 30.32 4.74
C LEU A 94 32.52 29.89 3.53
N VAL A 95 33.06 30.85 2.78
CA VAL A 95 33.90 30.57 1.62
C VAL A 95 35.31 30.19 2.08
N SER A 96 35.65 28.91 1.93
CA SER A 96 36.93 28.37 2.41
C SER A 96 38.04 28.62 1.39
N LEU A 97 38.94 29.57 1.71
CA LEU A 97 40.23 29.72 1.02
C LEU A 97 41.44 29.72 1.98
N ALA A 98 41.22 29.64 3.30
CA ALA A 98 42.32 29.56 4.26
C ALA A 98 41.96 28.61 5.40
N GLN A 99 42.83 27.65 5.67
CA GLN A 99 42.81 26.74 6.84
C GLN A 99 43.03 27.48 8.18
N ARG A 100 42.51 28.71 8.33
CA ARG A 100 42.70 29.53 9.52
C ARG A 100 41.40 29.55 10.33
N PRO A 101 41.45 29.24 11.64
CA PRO A 101 40.27 29.35 12.49
C PRO A 101 39.78 30.81 12.57
N TYR A 102 38.47 31.00 12.67
CA TYR A 102 37.90 32.32 12.92
C TYR A 102 38.12 32.69 14.37
N SER A 103 38.89 33.74 14.62
CA SER A 103 39.08 34.31 15.95
C SER A 103 38.14 35.50 16.11
N LEU A 104 37.17 35.39 17.01
CA LEU A 104 36.17 36.42 17.30
C LEU A 104 36.18 36.73 18.79
N ARG A 105 35.58 37.86 19.15
CA ARG A 105 35.37 38.24 20.54
C ARG A 105 33.88 38.40 20.80
N VAL A 106 33.39 37.78 21.87
CA VAL A 106 32.02 37.99 22.32
C VAL A 106 32.04 38.94 23.49
N ILE A 107 31.16 39.93 23.47
CA ILE A 107 31.00 40.92 24.52
C ILE A 107 29.62 40.76 25.14
N ALA A 108 29.60 40.50 26.45
CA ALA A 108 28.39 40.46 27.26
C ALA A 108 28.22 41.79 27.99
N GLU A 109 27.00 42.30 28.00
CA GLU A 109 26.61 43.51 28.72
C GLU A 109 25.60 43.16 29.80
N ASP A 110 25.88 43.61 31.03
CA ASP A 110 24.89 43.51 32.10
C ASP A 110 23.73 44.50 31.89
N CYS A 111 22.75 44.43 32.76
CA CYS A 111 21.60 45.32 32.76
C CYS A 111 21.83 46.64 33.54
N SER A 112 23.06 46.96 33.92
CA SER A 112 23.37 48.15 34.71
C SER A 112 23.04 49.44 33.95
N ARG A 113 22.44 50.42 34.65
CA ARG A 113 22.10 51.74 34.11
C ARG A 113 22.77 52.85 34.94
N PRO A 114 23.22 53.96 34.33
CA PRO A 114 23.06 54.33 32.92
C PRO A 114 24.10 53.71 31.97
N ILE A 115 25.20 53.17 32.51
CA ILE A 115 26.28 52.58 31.72
C ILE A 115 26.39 51.09 32.09
N PRO A 116 26.15 50.16 31.15
CA PRO A 116 26.28 48.74 31.40
C PRO A 116 27.75 48.32 31.52
N HIS A 117 28.05 47.43 32.46
CA HIS A 117 29.35 46.80 32.56
C HIS A 117 29.52 45.76 31.46
N ARG A 118 30.77 45.60 31.00
CA ARG A 118 31.12 44.79 29.85
C ARG A 118 32.18 43.78 30.23
N ALA A 119 32.00 42.55 29.77
CA ALA A 119 33.09 41.57 29.73
C ALA A 119 33.22 41.02 28.32
N SER A 120 34.43 40.59 27.98
CA SER A 120 34.71 40.00 26.68
C SER A 120 35.43 38.67 26.82
N VAL A 121 35.05 37.71 25.99
CA VAL A 121 35.70 36.40 25.88
C VAL A 121 36.11 36.12 24.44
N SER A 122 37.28 35.51 24.28
CA SER A 122 37.76 35.08 22.97
C SER A 122 37.10 33.76 22.59
N ILE A 123 36.61 33.70 21.36
CA ILE A 123 36.11 32.46 20.76
C ILE A 123 36.93 32.13 19.52
N THR A 124 37.27 30.85 19.36
CA THR A 124 37.86 30.33 18.13
C THR A 124 36.91 29.34 17.49
N VAL A 125 36.66 29.49 16.19
CA VAL A 125 35.85 28.55 15.41
C VAL A 125 36.77 27.90 14.38
N GLU A 126 37.10 26.65 14.61
CA GLU A 126 37.91 25.84 13.71
C GLU A 126 37.02 25.20 12.65
N GLN A 127 37.30 25.49 11.36
CA GLN A 127 36.70 24.74 10.27
C GLN A 127 37.40 23.40 10.14
N ILE A 128 36.68 22.34 10.47
CA ILE A 128 37.17 20.98 10.24
C ILE A 128 36.80 20.53 8.82
N LEU A 129 37.79 20.02 8.11
CA LEU A 129 37.58 19.13 6.97
C LEU A 129 36.96 17.86 7.55
N ILE A 130 35.63 17.78 7.47
CA ILE A 130 34.95 16.54 7.73
C ILE A 130 35.17 15.71 6.48
N ASP A 131 35.81 14.53 6.60
CA ASP A 131 35.82 13.48 5.56
C ASP A 131 34.41 12.89 5.41
N CYS A 132 33.46 13.76 5.08
CA CYS A 132 32.06 13.45 4.98
C CYS A 132 31.65 13.62 3.54
N ARG A 133 31.08 12.54 2.98
CA ARG A 133 30.54 12.52 1.63
C ARG A 133 29.02 12.46 1.75
N PRO A 134 28.30 13.56 1.45
CA PRO A 134 26.86 13.58 1.64
C PRO A 134 26.25 12.50 0.75
N GLY A 135 25.32 11.74 1.30
CA GLY A 135 24.77 10.57 0.62
C GLY A 135 24.21 9.54 1.58
N TRP A 136 23.38 8.68 1.02
CA TRP A 136 22.93 7.47 1.69
C TRP A 136 24.06 6.45 1.79
N LYS A 137 24.27 5.92 2.98
CA LYS A 137 25.23 4.84 3.27
C LYS A 137 24.53 3.50 3.27
N ASN A 138 25.32 2.46 2.99
CA ASN A 138 24.88 1.06 2.93
C ASN A 138 23.75 0.81 1.91
N LEU A 139 23.62 1.68 0.90
CA LEU A 139 22.82 1.36 -0.28
C LEU A 139 23.56 0.29 -1.10
N PRO A 140 22.86 -0.76 -1.54
CA PRO A 140 23.42 -1.70 -2.51
C PRO A 140 23.65 -0.99 -3.85
N SER A 141 24.73 -1.31 -4.55
CA SER A 141 24.95 -0.87 -5.94
C SER A 141 24.07 -1.62 -6.94
N ASP A 142 23.69 -2.83 -6.57
CA ASP A 142 22.98 -3.79 -7.40
C ASP A 142 22.09 -4.68 -6.51
N ILE A 143 20.89 -4.96 -7.00
CA ILE A 143 19.89 -5.81 -6.37
C ILE A 143 19.51 -6.87 -7.39
N GLU A 144 19.69 -8.14 -7.04
CA GLU A 144 19.14 -9.26 -7.80
C GLU A 144 17.76 -9.60 -7.25
N TYR A 145 16.74 -9.45 -8.10
CA TYR A 145 15.37 -9.73 -7.75
C TYR A 145 14.92 -11.01 -8.43
N LEU A 146 14.73 -12.06 -7.62
CA LEU A 146 14.14 -13.32 -8.07
C LEU A 146 12.61 -13.16 -8.18
N GLY A 147 12.02 -12.51 -7.17
CA GLY A 147 10.60 -12.30 -7.05
C GLY A 147 9.86 -13.55 -6.60
N SER A 148 8.68 -13.32 -6.01
CA SER A 148 7.77 -14.36 -5.58
C SER A 148 6.43 -14.21 -6.31
N GLU A 149 5.74 -15.33 -6.52
CA GLU A 149 4.33 -15.32 -6.92
C GLU A 149 3.39 -15.07 -5.74
N GLU A 150 3.89 -15.19 -4.49
CA GLU A 150 3.05 -15.09 -3.30
C GLU A 150 2.95 -13.67 -2.73
N LYS A 151 3.98 -12.83 -2.89
CA LYS A 151 3.97 -11.44 -2.40
C LYS A 151 5.07 -10.57 -3.02
N PRO A 152 4.90 -9.23 -3.04
CA PRO A 152 5.97 -8.28 -3.30
C PRO A 152 7.12 -8.42 -2.29
N GLU A 153 8.36 -8.33 -2.77
CA GLU A 153 9.55 -8.42 -1.91
C GLU A 153 10.18 -7.05 -1.68
N ARG A 154 10.63 -6.83 -0.43
CA ARG A 154 11.29 -5.58 0.00
C ARG A 154 12.67 -5.46 -0.64
N LEU A 155 12.93 -4.34 -1.30
CA LEU A 155 14.19 -4.09 -2.02
C LEU A 155 15.39 -3.91 -1.08
N PHE A 156 15.17 -3.32 0.10
CA PHE A 156 16.23 -2.91 1.02
C PHE A 156 16.20 -3.65 2.36
N MET A 157 15.58 -4.84 2.41
CA MET A 157 15.40 -5.61 3.65
C MET A 157 16.71 -5.91 4.38
N HIS A 158 17.81 -6.10 3.64
CA HIS A 158 19.13 -6.42 4.19
C HIS A 158 20.06 -5.20 4.31
N SER A 159 19.53 -3.98 4.11
CA SER A 159 20.30 -2.75 4.09
C SER A 159 20.06 -1.92 5.35
N SER A 160 21.14 -1.61 6.07
CA SER A 160 21.14 -0.66 7.19
C SER A 160 21.33 0.77 6.68
N LEU A 161 20.32 1.28 5.98
CA LEU A 161 20.36 2.58 5.33
C LEU A 161 20.57 3.72 6.35
N HIS A 162 21.42 4.68 6.00
CA HIS A 162 21.65 5.86 6.82
C HIS A 162 21.97 7.07 5.96
N LEU A 163 21.26 8.17 6.15
CA LEU A 163 21.52 9.42 5.42
C LEU A 163 22.60 10.24 6.13
N GLU A 164 23.75 10.40 5.48
CA GLU A 164 24.80 11.31 5.92
C GLU A 164 24.64 12.65 5.19
N THR A 165 24.30 13.72 5.90
CA THR A 165 24.05 15.04 5.29
C THR A 165 25.30 15.93 5.26
N CYS A 166 26.33 15.59 6.04
CA CYS A 166 27.54 16.41 6.23
C CYS A 166 27.30 17.83 6.74
N THR A 167 26.08 18.12 7.17
CA THR A 167 25.70 19.37 7.83
C THR A 167 25.88 19.20 9.33
N GLY A 168 26.24 20.28 10.03
CA GLY A 168 26.18 20.31 11.49
C GLY A 168 24.74 20.18 12.02
N PRO A 169 24.50 20.39 13.32
CA PRO A 169 23.16 20.35 13.90
C PRO A 169 22.23 21.33 13.18
N CYS A 170 21.19 20.80 12.55
CA CYS A 170 20.20 21.53 11.76
C CYS A 170 18.93 21.75 12.60
N ALA A 171 18.50 23.00 12.74
CA ALA A 171 17.21 23.32 13.35
C ALA A 171 16.10 23.12 12.32
N ASN A 172 15.06 22.35 12.67
CA ASN A 172 13.90 22.03 11.83
C ASN A 172 14.29 21.55 10.41
N PRO A 173 14.95 20.38 10.30
CA PRO A 173 15.24 19.81 8.99
C PRO A 173 13.95 19.47 8.26
N PHE A 174 13.95 19.66 6.95
CA PHE A 174 12.98 19.03 6.07
C PHE A 174 13.72 18.27 5.00
N ILE A 175 13.35 17.01 4.89
CA ILE A 175 14.00 16.01 4.07
C ILE A 175 12.92 15.54 3.10
N GLU A 176 13.23 15.59 1.81
CA GLU A 176 12.38 15.04 0.77
C GLU A 176 13.19 14.02 0.00
N THR A 177 12.73 12.79 -0.03
CA THR A 177 13.37 11.69 -0.73
C THR A 177 12.43 11.12 -1.77
N ARG A 178 12.92 11.01 -3.00
CA ARG A 178 12.19 10.49 -4.15
C ARG A 178 12.92 9.28 -4.71
N LEU A 179 12.30 8.12 -4.65
CA LEU A 179 12.79 6.88 -5.25
C LEU A 179 12.03 6.65 -6.56
N GLU A 180 12.77 6.62 -7.67
CA GLU A 180 12.20 6.43 -9.00
C GLU A 180 12.66 5.09 -9.60
N LEU A 181 11.74 4.33 -10.19
CA LEU A 181 11.97 3.11 -10.95
C LEU A 181 11.97 3.45 -12.44
N ARG A 182 13.09 3.20 -13.12
CA ARG A 182 13.27 3.52 -14.55
C ARG A 182 13.74 2.30 -15.33
N SER A 183 13.54 2.33 -16.65
CA SER A 183 14.23 1.41 -17.55
C SER A 183 15.74 1.63 -17.47
N ALA A 184 16.52 0.56 -17.44
CA ALA A 184 17.97 0.66 -17.58
C ALA A 184 18.39 1.06 -19.01
N VAL A 185 17.50 0.92 -19.99
CA VAL A 185 17.73 1.33 -21.38
C VAL A 185 17.41 2.81 -21.54
N ILE A 186 18.42 3.59 -21.91
CA ILE A 186 18.30 5.04 -22.10
C ILE A 186 17.25 5.35 -23.18
N GLY A 187 16.30 6.22 -22.86
CA GLY A 187 15.26 6.68 -23.78
C GLY A 187 14.03 5.78 -23.88
N GLN A 188 14.01 4.64 -23.17
CA GLN A 188 12.84 3.77 -23.10
C GLN A 188 12.02 4.07 -21.83
N ASN A 189 10.73 4.32 -22.00
CA ASN A 189 9.82 4.48 -20.86
C ASN A 189 9.48 3.11 -20.27
N LEU A 190 9.34 3.09 -18.95
CA LEU A 190 8.86 1.91 -18.24
C LEU A 190 7.35 1.82 -18.40
N VAL A 191 6.84 0.62 -18.71
CA VAL A 191 5.40 0.34 -18.66
C VAL A 191 5.08 -0.16 -17.25
N THR A 192 4.41 0.68 -16.47
CA THR A 192 4.05 0.39 -15.09
C THR A 192 2.71 -0.33 -14.99
N ALA A 193 2.40 -0.81 -13.79
CA ALA A 193 1.12 -1.42 -13.47
C ALA A 193 -0.05 -0.49 -13.86
N ASN A 194 -1.09 -1.08 -14.42
CA ASN A 194 -2.31 -0.37 -14.80
C ASN A 194 -3.50 -1.33 -14.74
N PRO A 195 -4.74 -0.82 -14.61
CA PRO A 195 -5.94 -1.65 -14.51
C PRO A 195 -6.18 -2.53 -15.74
N GLN A 196 -5.88 -2.02 -16.94
CA GLN A 196 -6.12 -2.70 -18.22
C GLN A 196 -5.16 -3.87 -18.44
N SER A 197 -4.06 -3.92 -17.69
CA SER A 197 -3.12 -5.03 -17.71
C SER A 197 -3.55 -6.16 -16.77
N CYS A 198 -4.65 -6.01 -16.04
CA CYS A 198 -5.21 -7.07 -15.22
C CYS A 198 -6.08 -8.04 -16.02
N ARG A 199 -6.03 -9.31 -15.65
CA ARG A 199 -7.06 -10.29 -16.02
C ARG A 199 -8.16 -10.27 -14.97
N HIS A 200 -9.41 -10.20 -15.41
CA HIS A 200 -10.57 -10.02 -14.53
C HIS A 200 -11.36 -11.31 -14.27
N ASP A 201 -10.83 -12.47 -14.68
CA ASP A 201 -11.41 -13.75 -14.33
C ASP A 201 -11.17 -14.09 -12.84
N PRO A 202 -12.04 -14.90 -12.21
CA PRO A 202 -11.97 -15.19 -10.78
C PRO A 202 -10.62 -15.74 -10.31
N THR A 203 -9.99 -16.62 -11.09
CA THR A 203 -8.73 -17.26 -10.72
C THR A 203 -7.58 -16.25 -10.67
N SER A 204 -7.52 -15.36 -11.67
CA SER A 204 -6.56 -14.26 -11.72
C SER A 204 -6.75 -13.26 -10.58
N LEU A 205 -8.01 -12.93 -10.27
CA LEU A 205 -8.34 -12.00 -9.18
C LEU A 205 -7.96 -12.57 -7.81
N GLN A 206 -8.26 -13.85 -7.55
CA GLN A 206 -7.86 -14.53 -6.32
C GLN A 206 -6.33 -14.58 -6.17
N ARG A 207 -5.60 -14.86 -7.26
CA ARG A 207 -4.13 -14.83 -7.27
C ARG A 207 -3.59 -13.43 -6.97
N GLN A 208 -4.19 -12.39 -7.54
CA GLN A 208 -3.79 -11.00 -7.25
C GLN A 208 -4.09 -10.60 -5.80
N GLN A 209 -5.24 -11.01 -5.25
CA GLN A 209 -5.57 -10.78 -3.86
C GLN A 209 -4.54 -11.44 -2.92
N LYS A 210 -4.17 -12.70 -3.19
CA LYS A 210 -3.13 -13.42 -2.44
C LYS A 210 -1.77 -12.71 -2.56
N PHE A 211 -1.37 -12.33 -3.77
CA PHE A 211 -0.13 -11.59 -4.02
C PHE A 211 -0.08 -10.28 -3.24
N CYS A 212 -1.19 -9.55 -3.17
CA CYS A 212 -1.30 -8.30 -2.44
C CYS A 212 -1.50 -8.50 -0.91
N ALA A 213 -1.35 -9.72 -0.40
CA ALA A 213 -1.50 -10.09 1.01
C ALA A 213 -2.91 -9.85 1.60
N LEU A 214 -3.95 -9.86 0.75
CA LEU A 214 -5.32 -9.90 1.25
C LEU A 214 -5.60 -11.28 1.82
N ASN A 215 -6.20 -11.32 3.01
CA ASN A 215 -6.54 -12.59 3.64
C ASN A 215 -7.87 -13.12 3.07
N PRO A 216 -7.85 -14.24 2.31
CA PRO A 216 -9.06 -14.77 1.68
C PRO A 216 -10.09 -15.26 2.70
N THR A 217 -9.69 -15.57 3.94
CA THR A 217 -10.64 -16.04 4.97
C THR A 217 -11.47 -14.92 5.59
N THR A 218 -11.02 -13.67 5.45
CA THR A 218 -11.74 -12.50 6.00
C THR A 218 -12.61 -11.79 4.96
N ILE A 219 -12.39 -12.11 3.69
CA ILE A 219 -13.05 -11.44 2.57
C ILE A 219 -14.18 -12.32 2.07
N THR A 220 -15.37 -11.74 1.94
CA THR A 220 -16.56 -12.43 1.46
C THR A 220 -16.82 -12.08 0.00
N ASN A 221 -16.91 -13.07 -0.89
CA ASN A 221 -17.37 -12.86 -2.27
C ASN A 221 -18.89 -12.70 -2.27
N LEU A 222 -19.39 -11.66 -2.93
CA LEU A 222 -20.81 -11.34 -3.01
C LEU A 222 -21.46 -11.74 -4.35
N LEU A 223 -20.66 -12.14 -5.34
CA LEU A 223 -21.16 -12.62 -6.63
C LEU A 223 -21.34 -14.15 -6.61
N PRO A 224 -22.21 -14.70 -7.48
CA PRO A 224 -22.31 -16.14 -7.65
C PRO A 224 -20.99 -16.72 -8.13
N ASP A 225 -20.71 -17.95 -7.74
CA ASP A 225 -19.53 -18.67 -8.20
C ASP A 225 -19.74 -19.11 -9.66
N PRO A 226 -18.91 -18.66 -10.62
CA PRO A 226 -19.06 -19.02 -12.02
C PRO A 226 -18.71 -20.48 -12.33
N GLU A 227 -18.08 -21.22 -11.41
CA GLU A 227 -17.77 -22.65 -11.59
C GLU A 227 -18.97 -23.56 -11.30
N TYR A 228 -19.98 -23.06 -10.58
CA TYR A 228 -21.19 -23.80 -10.23
C TYR A 228 -22.41 -23.29 -10.98
N ASP A 229 -23.38 -24.17 -11.23
CA ASP A 229 -24.66 -23.78 -11.83
C ASP A 229 -25.36 -22.73 -10.96
N ILE A 230 -25.68 -21.58 -11.55
CA ILE A 230 -26.38 -20.47 -10.89
C ILE A 230 -27.72 -20.92 -10.29
N VAL A 231 -28.42 -21.88 -10.91
CA VAL A 231 -29.70 -22.37 -10.43
C VAL A 231 -29.60 -22.98 -9.02
N ASN A 232 -28.47 -23.64 -8.72
CA ASN A 232 -28.21 -24.25 -7.41
C ASN A 232 -27.74 -23.25 -6.35
N GLN A 233 -27.47 -22.01 -6.75
CA GLN A 233 -27.04 -20.92 -5.86
C GLN A 233 -28.20 -19.95 -5.55
N LEU A 234 -29.27 -19.96 -6.35
CA LEU A 234 -30.42 -19.07 -6.17
C LEU A 234 -31.21 -19.37 -4.89
N ILE A 235 -31.70 -18.29 -4.27
CA ILE A 235 -32.64 -18.36 -3.15
C ILE A 235 -34.06 -18.35 -3.71
N GLY A 236 -34.88 -19.29 -3.26
CA GLY A 236 -36.29 -19.34 -3.58
C GLY A 236 -37.14 -18.53 -2.59
N PRO A 237 -38.17 -17.79 -3.05
CA PRO A 237 -38.53 -17.52 -4.45
C PRO A 237 -37.62 -16.44 -5.06
N VAL A 238 -37.21 -16.65 -6.31
CA VAL A 238 -36.34 -15.72 -7.03
C VAL A 238 -37.04 -14.38 -7.24
N LEU A 239 -36.34 -13.28 -6.93
CA LEU A 239 -36.86 -11.92 -7.06
C LEU A 239 -37.21 -11.53 -8.50
N ASN A 240 -36.29 -11.77 -9.44
CA ASN A 240 -36.42 -11.52 -10.88
C ASN A 240 -35.38 -12.36 -11.64
N SER A 241 -35.14 -12.09 -12.91
CA SER A 241 -34.16 -12.85 -13.71
C SER A 241 -32.77 -12.85 -13.04
N PRO A 242 -32.05 -13.98 -13.00
CA PRO A 242 -30.67 -13.99 -12.53
C PRO A 242 -29.72 -13.28 -13.52
N PRO A 243 -28.55 -12.79 -13.07
CA PRO A 243 -27.52 -12.29 -13.97
C PRO A 243 -27.00 -13.40 -14.89
N ARG A 244 -26.45 -13.02 -16.04
CA ARG A 244 -25.93 -13.96 -17.04
C ARG A 244 -24.41 -14.06 -16.96
N LEU A 245 -23.88 -15.27 -16.90
CA LEU A 245 -22.43 -15.50 -17.03
C LEU A 245 -21.97 -15.22 -18.47
N VAL A 246 -20.91 -14.42 -18.63
CA VAL A 246 -20.24 -14.15 -19.91
C VAL A 246 -19.01 -15.05 -20.02
N PRO A 247 -19.04 -16.16 -20.81
CA PRO A 247 -18.01 -17.20 -20.73
C PRO A 247 -16.60 -16.73 -21.11
N SER A 248 -16.47 -15.77 -22.02
CA SER A 248 -15.16 -15.24 -22.44
C SER A 248 -14.47 -14.38 -21.38
N LEU A 249 -15.22 -13.88 -20.39
CA LEU A 249 -14.73 -13.00 -19.34
C LEU A 249 -14.82 -13.63 -17.96
N LEU A 250 -15.62 -14.70 -17.81
CA LEU A 250 -16.02 -15.27 -16.52
C LEU A 250 -16.58 -14.20 -15.56
N ALA A 251 -17.35 -13.26 -16.11
CA ALA A 251 -17.97 -12.14 -15.41
C ALA A 251 -19.51 -12.21 -15.49
N TRP A 252 -20.19 -11.55 -14.55
CA TRP A 252 -21.64 -11.55 -14.44
C TRP A 252 -22.25 -10.31 -15.08
N ARG A 253 -23.12 -10.51 -16.06
CA ARG A 253 -23.84 -9.46 -16.78
C ARG A 253 -25.19 -9.16 -16.15
N PHE A 254 -25.42 -7.89 -15.88
CA PHE A 254 -26.68 -7.32 -15.43
C PHE A 254 -27.30 -6.52 -16.57
N ASP A 255 -28.58 -6.82 -16.84
CA ASP A 255 -29.36 -6.24 -17.91
C ASP A 255 -30.69 -5.69 -17.36
N PRO A 256 -30.92 -4.38 -17.42
CA PRO A 256 -32.14 -3.78 -16.92
C PRO A 256 -33.39 -4.19 -17.72
N THR A 257 -33.24 -4.58 -18.99
CA THR A 257 -34.37 -5.03 -19.84
C THR A 257 -34.94 -6.37 -19.38
N LEU A 258 -34.10 -7.18 -18.72
CA LEU A 258 -34.49 -8.45 -18.11
C LEU A 258 -34.76 -8.32 -16.61
N SER A 259 -34.66 -7.10 -16.07
CA SER A 259 -34.75 -6.81 -14.65
C SER A 259 -33.83 -7.69 -13.81
N THR A 260 -32.59 -7.91 -14.26
CA THR A 260 -31.69 -8.86 -13.59
C THR A 260 -31.38 -8.43 -12.15
N VAL A 261 -31.31 -9.38 -11.23
CA VAL A 261 -30.93 -9.17 -9.83
C VAL A 261 -30.30 -10.44 -9.26
N TRP A 262 -29.31 -10.28 -8.38
CA TRP A 262 -28.76 -11.36 -7.58
C TRP A 262 -29.10 -11.14 -6.12
N GLU A 263 -29.83 -12.08 -5.50
CA GLU A 263 -30.10 -12.07 -4.05
C GLU A 263 -29.06 -12.94 -3.35
N ILE A 264 -28.42 -12.37 -2.34
CA ILE A 264 -27.34 -13.00 -1.59
C ILE A 264 -27.90 -13.76 -0.40
N ASP A 265 -27.50 -15.03 -0.24
CA ASP A 265 -27.94 -15.86 0.88
C ASP A 265 -27.09 -15.56 2.12
N VAL A 266 -27.49 -14.51 2.83
CA VAL A 266 -26.82 -14.01 4.03
C VAL A 266 -26.67 -15.12 5.09
N ASP A 267 -27.67 -16.00 5.24
CA ASP A 267 -27.64 -17.08 6.23
C ASP A 267 -26.58 -18.13 5.90
N ARG A 268 -26.46 -18.48 4.61
CA ARG A 268 -25.47 -19.44 4.11
C ARG A 268 -24.06 -18.85 4.09
N LEU A 269 -23.91 -17.58 3.70
CA LEU A 269 -22.60 -16.93 3.59
C LEU A 269 -21.94 -16.69 4.95
N PHE A 270 -22.72 -16.44 6.00
CA PHE A 270 -22.19 -16.19 7.34
C PHE A 270 -22.37 -17.37 8.30
N ASN A 271 -22.43 -18.61 7.79
CA ASN A 271 -22.48 -19.84 8.58
C ASN A 271 -23.55 -19.82 9.70
N HIS A 272 -24.75 -19.32 9.40
CA HIS A 272 -25.85 -19.18 10.36
C HIS A 272 -25.52 -18.32 11.61
N THR A 273 -24.46 -17.52 11.58
CA THR A 273 -24.29 -16.45 12.57
C THR A 273 -25.29 -15.35 12.21
N ILE A 274 -26.40 -15.31 12.94
CA ILE A 274 -27.54 -14.41 12.72
C ILE A 274 -27.18 -12.95 13.09
N LEU A 275 -25.93 -12.53 12.90
CA LEU A 275 -25.54 -11.15 13.14
C LEU A 275 -25.78 -10.36 11.84
N PRO A 276 -26.77 -9.44 11.80
CA PRO A 276 -27.00 -8.59 10.65
C PRO A 276 -25.72 -7.81 10.31
N ILE A 277 -25.49 -7.57 9.02
CA ILE A 277 -24.31 -6.79 8.60
C ILE A 277 -24.46 -5.38 9.16
N ASN A 278 -23.53 -5.00 10.03
CA ASN A 278 -23.53 -3.69 10.61
C ASN A 278 -22.82 -2.71 9.66
N TRP A 279 -23.59 -1.82 9.03
CA TRP A 279 -23.05 -0.87 8.05
C TRP A 279 -22.54 0.43 8.69
N ASP A 280 -22.70 0.59 10.01
CA ASP A 280 -22.12 1.70 10.77
C ASP A 280 -20.78 1.34 11.45
N SER A 281 -20.25 0.13 11.22
CA SER A 281 -18.88 -0.24 11.54
C SER A 281 -17.97 -0.15 10.31
N ASP A 282 -16.65 -0.18 10.55
CA ASP A 282 -15.63 -0.13 9.51
C ASP A 282 -15.85 -1.22 8.45
N PHE A 283 -15.77 -0.90 7.16
CA PHE A 283 -15.82 -1.89 6.09
C PHE A 283 -15.06 -1.44 4.85
N THR A 284 -14.73 -2.42 4.00
CA THR A 284 -14.24 -2.19 2.63
C THR A 284 -15.00 -3.04 1.64
N ILE A 285 -15.54 -2.40 0.60
CA ILE A 285 -16.15 -3.07 -0.56
C ILE A 285 -15.28 -2.79 -1.77
N SER A 286 -14.87 -3.83 -2.50
CA SER A 286 -14.10 -3.68 -3.74
C SER A 286 -14.73 -4.49 -4.87
N PHE A 287 -14.71 -3.97 -6.09
CA PHE A 287 -15.24 -4.64 -7.27
C PHE A 287 -14.68 -4.09 -8.58
N TRP A 288 -14.70 -4.92 -9.61
CA TRP A 288 -14.49 -4.51 -10.99
C TRP A 288 -15.84 -4.33 -11.68
N LEU A 289 -16.03 -3.17 -12.31
CA LEU A 289 -17.24 -2.86 -13.07
C LEU A 289 -16.87 -2.40 -14.48
N ARG A 290 -17.56 -2.97 -15.45
CA ARG A 290 -17.56 -2.54 -16.85
C ARG A 290 -18.96 -2.13 -17.24
N ARG A 291 -19.20 -0.82 -17.35
CA ARG A 291 -20.52 -0.26 -17.67
C ARG A 291 -20.83 -0.40 -19.16
N HIS A 292 -22.08 -0.68 -19.49
CA HIS A 292 -22.54 -0.77 -20.88
C HIS A 292 -23.30 0.49 -21.29
N HIS A 293 -23.17 0.85 -22.56
CA HIS A 293 -23.86 2.00 -23.11
C HIS A 293 -25.32 1.63 -23.44
N VAL A 294 -26.28 2.43 -22.98
CA VAL A 294 -27.66 2.34 -23.44
C VAL A 294 -27.73 2.99 -24.82
N GLN A 295 -27.79 2.21 -25.91
CA GLN A 295 -27.91 2.75 -27.27
C GLN A 295 -29.11 3.70 -27.37
N ASN A 296 -28.79 4.98 -27.54
CA ASN A 296 -29.73 6.08 -27.43
C ASN A 296 -30.47 6.30 -28.76
N ASN A 297 -31.27 5.31 -29.21
CA ASN A 297 -32.17 5.50 -30.37
C ASN A 297 -33.51 6.15 -29.98
N PHE A 298 -33.77 6.35 -28.69
CA PHE A 298 -34.90 7.12 -28.19
C PHE A 298 -34.43 7.99 -27.02
N ARG A 299 -34.24 9.29 -27.28
CA ARG A 299 -34.11 10.31 -26.23
C ARG A 299 -35.41 10.38 -25.42
N ASN A 300 -35.58 9.44 -24.50
CA ASN A 300 -36.39 9.69 -23.31
C ASN A 300 -35.48 10.44 -22.34
N SER A 301 -35.80 11.71 -22.10
CA SER A 301 -35.11 12.63 -21.17
C SER A 301 -35.01 12.13 -19.72
N ASN A 302 -35.51 10.94 -19.41
CA ASN A 302 -35.59 10.36 -18.07
C ASN A 302 -34.60 9.19 -17.86
N ALA A 303 -33.91 8.72 -18.90
CA ALA A 303 -32.98 7.58 -18.80
C ALA A 303 -31.57 7.99 -18.30
N GLU A 304 -31.09 9.19 -18.62
CA GLU A 304 -29.84 9.73 -18.05
C GLU A 304 -29.95 10.03 -16.55
N ASP A 305 -31.18 10.13 -16.04
CA ASP A 305 -31.52 10.38 -14.64
C ASP A 305 -31.82 9.12 -13.83
N SER A 306 -31.85 7.94 -14.45
CA SER A 306 -32.15 6.70 -13.72
C SER A 306 -30.95 6.24 -12.91
N GLU A 307 -31.20 5.92 -11.64
CA GLU A 307 -30.20 5.36 -10.74
C GLU A 307 -30.01 3.86 -11.03
N GLU A 308 -28.76 3.43 -11.08
CA GLU A 308 -28.33 2.04 -11.24
C GLU A 308 -27.75 1.56 -9.89
N SER A 309 -28.26 0.47 -9.34
CA SER A 309 -27.82 -0.05 -8.04
C SER A 309 -26.79 -1.15 -8.22
N ILE A 310 -25.62 -0.98 -7.58
CA ILE A 310 -24.55 -1.99 -7.56
C ILE A 310 -24.81 -2.96 -6.40
N LEU A 311 -25.01 -2.42 -5.20
CA LEU A 311 -25.28 -3.18 -3.98
C LEU A 311 -26.35 -2.46 -3.17
N CYS A 312 -27.36 -3.21 -2.72
CA CYS A 312 -28.41 -2.70 -1.86
C CYS A 312 -28.69 -3.71 -0.73
N SER A 313 -28.57 -3.24 0.50
CA SER A 313 -28.90 -3.97 1.72
C SER A 313 -30.10 -3.31 2.37
N HIS A 314 -31.14 -4.10 2.63
CA HIS A 314 -32.32 -3.65 3.35
C HIS A 314 -32.59 -4.61 4.51
N ASP A 315 -32.46 -4.13 5.74
CA ASP A 315 -32.79 -4.87 6.95
C ASP A 315 -33.89 -4.12 7.72
N ASN A 316 -34.99 -4.82 8.00
CA ASN A 316 -36.12 -4.28 8.75
C ASN A 316 -36.51 -5.25 9.86
N ILE A 317 -35.64 -5.36 10.86
CA ILE A 317 -35.91 -6.04 12.12
C ILE A 317 -36.45 -4.99 13.11
N GLU A 318 -37.50 -5.36 13.86
CA GLU A 318 -38.20 -4.47 14.80
C GLU A 318 -37.24 -3.59 15.60
N SER A 319 -37.32 -2.27 15.36
CA SER A 319 -36.60 -1.17 16.03
C SER A 319 -35.24 -0.75 15.45
N GLU A 320 -34.56 -1.54 14.62
CA GLU A 320 -33.24 -1.18 14.06
C GLU A 320 -33.29 -1.20 12.51
N TRP A 321 -33.44 -0.03 11.89
CA TRP A 321 -33.50 0.09 10.43
C TRP A 321 -32.07 0.23 9.91
N ARG A 322 -31.54 -0.81 9.25
CA ARG A 322 -30.21 -0.76 8.62
C ARG A 322 -30.37 -0.75 7.10
N TYR A 323 -29.72 0.21 6.46
CA TYR A 323 -29.79 0.38 5.01
C TYR A 323 -28.42 0.76 4.46
N LEU A 324 -27.97 0.03 3.46
CA LEU A 324 -26.84 0.40 2.61
C LEU A 324 -27.31 0.43 1.17
N SER A 325 -27.01 1.50 0.44
CA SER A 325 -27.11 1.49 -1.02
C SER A 325 -25.90 2.12 -1.66
N ILE A 326 -25.32 1.43 -2.64
CA ILE A 326 -24.27 1.92 -3.51
C ILE A 326 -24.85 2.00 -4.92
N ASN A 327 -25.06 3.22 -5.38
CA ASN A 327 -25.74 3.51 -6.62
C ASN A 327 -24.90 4.42 -7.52
N LEU A 328 -25.13 4.32 -8.82
CA LEU A 328 -24.62 5.20 -9.85
C LEU A 328 -25.79 6.00 -10.43
N ARG A 329 -25.61 7.30 -10.64
CA ARG A 329 -26.56 8.13 -11.40
C ARG A 329 -25.79 8.94 -12.43
N GLY A 330 -25.95 8.59 -13.69
CA GLY A 330 -25.10 9.11 -14.77
C GLY A 330 -23.63 8.80 -14.49
N CYS A 331 -22.85 9.84 -14.18
CA CYS A 331 -21.42 9.78 -13.88
C CYS A 331 -21.11 10.12 -12.40
N ARG A 332 -22.07 9.94 -11.48
CA ARG A 332 -21.89 10.20 -10.05
C ARG A 332 -22.09 8.93 -9.24
N PHE A 333 -21.22 8.73 -8.25
CA PHE A 333 -21.44 7.74 -7.20
C PHE A 333 -22.31 8.31 -6.09
N MET A 334 -23.18 7.45 -5.56
CA MET A 334 -24.02 7.75 -4.42
C MET A 334 -23.91 6.59 -3.43
N VAL A 335 -23.55 6.90 -2.20
CA VAL A 335 -23.54 5.92 -1.11
C VAL A 335 -24.50 6.40 -0.05
N ARG A 336 -25.39 5.54 0.42
CA ARG A 336 -26.31 5.85 1.51
C ARG A 336 -26.15 4.82 2.61
N ILE A 337 -25.96 5.29 3.84
CA ILE A 337 -25.88 4.45 5.03
C ILE A 337 -26.90 4.97 6.05
N MET A 338 -27.62 4.05 6.69
CA MET A 338 -28.48 4.32 7.84
C MET A 338 -27.91 3.57 9.05
N SER A 339 -27.58 4.31 10.11
CA SER A 339 -27.00 3.74 11.33
C SER A 339 -28.05 3.01 12.15
N SER A 340 -27.57 2.00 12.88
CA SER A 340 -28.34 1.15 13.78
C SER A 340 -28.66 1.81 15.13
N GLU A 341 -28.10 2.98 15.46
CA GLU A 341 -28.22 3.53 16.81
C GLU A 341 -29.68 3.76 17.23
N ASN A 342 -30.03 3.29 18.43
CA ASN A 342 -31.33 3.49 19.09
C ASN A 342 -31.58 4.96 19.52
N ILE A 343 -31.00 5.92 18.79
CA ILE A 343 -31.12 7.35 19.03
C ILE A 343 -32.20 7.89 18.09
N GLU A 344 -33.29 8.36 18.69
CA GLU A 344 -34.31 9.13 17.96
C GLU A 344 -33.89 10.61 17.90
N PRO A 345 -33.90 11.26 16.72
CA PRO A 345 -34.35 10.73 15.43
C PRO A 345 -33.30 9.88 14.71
N LYS A 346 -33.74 8.80 14.05
CA LYS A 346 -32.89 7.99 13.16
C LYS A 346 -32.29 8.85 12.05
N LYS A 347 -30.99 8.69 11.80
CA LYS A 347 -30.23 9.44 10.80
C LYS A 347 -29.82 8.54 9.66
N SER A 348 -30.12 8.96 8.43
CA SER A 348 -29.51 8.38 7.22
C SER A 348 -28.64 9.42 6.55
N THR A 349 -27.42 9.05 6.19
CA THR A 349 -26.48 9.92 5.50
C THR A 349 -26.34 9.44 4.08
N LEU A 350 -26.56 10.37 3.14
CA LEU A 350 -26.33 10.17 1.71
C LEU A 350 -25.10 10.97 1.30
N TRP A 351 -24.09 10.28 0.80
CA TRP A 351 -22.91 10.89 0.18
C TRP A 351 -23.10 10.88 -1.33
N ILE A 352 -23.19 12.07 -1.92
CA ILE A 352 -23.16 12.26 -3.37
C ILE A 352 -21.76 12.76 -3.72
N PHE A 353 -21.05 11.97 -4.50
CA PHE A 353 -19.71 12.31 -4.97
C PHE A 353 -19.80 13.25 -6.17
N ASP A 354 -18.80 14.12 -6.32
CA ASP A 354 -18.61 14.91 -7.53
C ASP A 354 -18.55 13.98 -8.77
N PRO A 355 -18.91 14.48 -9.97
CA PRO A 355 -18.85 13.69 -11.19
C PRO A 355 -17.46 13.08 -11.39
N LEU A 356 -17.41 11.79 -11.74
CA LEU A 356 -16.16 11.14 -12.08
C LEU A 356 -15.56 11.77 -13.35
N PRO A 357 -14.23 11.68 -13.54
CA PRO A 357 -13.60 12.10 -14.78
C PRO A 357 -14.23 11.47 -16.01
N GLU A 358 -14.25 12.23 -17.12
CA GLU A 358 -14.82 11.75 -18.37
C GLU A 358 -14.12 10.46 -18.82
N GLU A 359 -12.83 10.25 -18.58
CA GLU A 359 -12.14 9.02 -19.00
C GLU A 359 -12.74 7.76 -18.36
N ILE A 360 -13.19 7.85 -17.10
CA ILE A 360 -13.80 6.74 -16.35
C ILE A 360 -15.27 6.55 -16.73
N CYS A 361 -15.96 7.64 -17.06
CA CYS A 361 -17.35 7.61 -17.50
C CYS A 361 -17.53 7.47 -19.01
N SER A 362 -16.48 7.66 -19.79
CA SER A 362 -16.54 7.73 -21.25
C SER A 362 -16.62 6.33 -21.81
N TYR A 363 -17.63 6.16 -22.65
CA TYR A 363 -17.81 4.99 -23.47
C TYR A 363 -16.88 5.14 -24.69
N SER A 364 -15.58 4.83 -24.58
CA SER A 364 -14.63 5.18 -25.64
C SER A 364 -14.95 4.45 -26.96
N THR A 365 -15.41 5.26 -27.93
CA THR A 365 -15.27 5.18 -29.39
C THR A 365 -14.79 3.85 -30.00
N GLY A 366 -15.73 3.08 -30.57
CA GLY A 366 -15.50 2.26 -31.75
C GLY A 366 -15.52 0.74 -31.59
N HIS A 367 -15.56 0.21 -30.36
CA HIS A 367 -15.91 -1.18 -30.06
C HIS A 367 -16.93 -1.17 -28.91
N ASP A 368 -18.04 -1.91 -29.07
CA ASP A 368 -19.25 -1.86 -28.23
C ASP A 368 -19.08 -2.32 -26.75
N ASP A 369 -17.85 -2.54 -26.28
CA ASP A 369 -17.56 -3.06 -24.95
C ASP A 369 -16.84 -1.99 -24.10
N GLY A 370 -17.48 -1.49 -23.03
CA GLY A 370 -16.89 -0.49 -22.13
C GLY A 370 -15.56 -0.92 -21.49
N ILE A 371 -14.95 -0.05 -20.68
CA ILE A 371 -13.65 -0.30 -20.02
C ILE A 371 -13.87 -0.84 -18.60
N TRP A 372 -13.01 -1.74 -18.15
CA TRP A 372 -12.99 -2.21 -16.76
C TRP A 372 -12.33 -1.17 -15.85
N HIS A 373 -13.04 -0.79 -14.80
CA HIS A 373 -12.50 0.01 -13.71
C HIS A 373 -12.70 -0.72 -12.38
N HIS A 374 -11.71 -0.59 -11.50
CA HIS A 374 -11.78 -1.10 -10.15
C HIS A 374 -12.26 -0.01 -9.20
N TYR A 375 -13.27 -0.31 -8.40
CA TYR A 375 -13.81 0.60 -7.39
C TYR A 375 -13.56 -0.01 -6.02
N ALA A 376 -13.03 0.78 -5.09
CA ALA A 376 -12.92 0.41 -3.68
C ALA A 376 -13.54 1.49 -2.81
N ILE A 377 -14.54 1.12 -2.00
CA ILE A 377 -15.27 2.00 -1.10
C ILE A 377 -14.91 1.58 0.32
N THR A 378 -14.30 2.49 1.07
CA THR A 378 -13.96 2.28 2.48
C THR A 378 -14.81 3.19 3.36
N PHE A 379 -15.40 2.64 4.40
CA PHE A 379 -16.11 3.41 5.42
C PHE A 379 -15.44 3.19 6.77
N SER A 380 -15.27 4.26 7.55
CA SER A 380 -14.76 4.21 8.91
C SER A 380 -15.67 4.97 9.86
N SER A 381 -16.04 4.32 10.96
CA SER A 381 -16.91 4.89 11.99
C SER A 381 -16.16 5.87 12.91
N SER A 382 -14.83 5.76 12.98
CA SER A 382 -13.95 6.68 13.70
C SER A 382 -12.91 7.25 12.73
N PRO A 383 -13.27 8.28 11.94
CA PRO A 383 -12.34 8.90 11.00
C PRO A 383 -11.07 9.38 11.72
N SER A 384 -9.92 9.07 11.12
CA SER A 384 -8.61 9.44 11.65
C SER A 384 -8.43 10.95 11.68
N ALA A 385 -7.56 11.49 12.56
CA ALA A 385 -7.30 12.94 12.66
C ALA A 385 -6.78 13.62 11.37
N ILE A 386 -6.48 12.84 10.32
CA ILE A 386 -5.94 13.28 9.03
C ILE A 386 -7.03 13.37 7.95
N ASN A 387 -8.06 12.51 7.99
CA ASN A 387 -9.19 12.50 7.06
C ASN A 387 -10.50 12.59 7.84
N ASN A 388 -11.16 13.75 7.76
CA ASN A 388 -12.42 14.00 8.47
C ASN A 388 -13.62 13.30 7.82
N ASP A 389 -13.49 12.80 6.59
CA ASP A 389 -14.58 12.17 5.86
C ASP A 389 -14.67 10.67 6.23
N PRO A 390 -15.85 10.19 6.68
CA PRO A 390 -16.02 8.80 7.11
C PRO A 390 -16.07 7.81 5.96
N ILE A 391 -16.13 8.29 4.71
CA ILE A 391 -16.19 7.46 3.50
C ILE A 391 -15.14 7.93 2.49
N ASN A 392 -14.43 6.99 1.88
CA ASN A 392 -13.49 7.24 0.79
C ASN A 392 -13.75 6.29 -0.38
N ILE A 393 -13.50 6.75 -1.60
CA ILE A 393 -13.58 5.96 -2.83
C ILE A 393 -12.25 6.05 -3.58
N LEU A 394 -11.64 4.89 -3.81
CA LEU A 394 -10.50 4.76 -4.72
C LEU A 394 -10.99 4.17 -6.03
N ILE A 395 -10.60 4.79 -7.14
CA ILE A 395 -10.86 4.29 -8.49
C ILE A 395 -9.53 3.91 -9.11
N ASP A 396 -9.44 2.68 -9.59
CA ASP A 396 -8.22 2.13 -10.18
C ASP A 396 -7.00 2.26 -9.26
N GLY A 397 -7.22 2.23 -7.95
CA GLY A 397 -6.15 2.35 -6.94
C GLY A 397 -5.65 3.76 -6.68
N GLN A 398 -6.33 4.78 -7.20
CA GLN A 398 -5.99 6.19 -7.03
C GLN A 398 -7.10 6.91 -6.26
N ASP A 399 -6.68 7.83 -5.39
CA ASP A 399 -7.56 8.84 -4.82
C ASP A 399 -7.60 10.01 -5.79
N LEU A 400 -8.79 10.27 -6.33
CA LEU A 400 -8.99 11.31 -7.34
C LEU A 400 -9.40 12.66 -6.72
N ASP A 401 -9.30 12.80 -5.39
CA ASP A 401 -9.76 13.98 -4.62
C ASP A 401 -11.22 14.33 -4.95
N ILE A 402 -12.05 13.30 -5.17
CA ILE A 402 -13.46 13.44 -5.49
C ILE A 402 -14.21 13.65 -4.19
N LYS A 403 -14.69 14.87 -3.99
CA LYS A 403 -15.37 15.25 -2.76
C LYS A 403 -16.76 14.65 -2.70
N ALA A 404 -17.13 14.19 -1.51
CA ALA A 404 -18.49 13.78 -1.20
C ALA A 404 -19.18 14.88 -0.40
N VAL A 405 -20.40 15.24 -0.81
CA VAL A 405 -21.24 16.13 0.01
C VAL A 405 -22.18 15.27 0.87
N PRO A 406 -21.95 15.19 2.20
CA PRO A 406 -22.84 14.44 3.08
C PRO A 406 -24.16 15.20 3.25
N THR A 407 -25.26 14.56 2.87
CA THR A 407 -26.62 15.03 3.13
C THR A 407 -27.25 14.14 4.20
N VAL A 408 -27.46 14.69 5.39
CA VAL A 408 -28.10 13.96 6.50
C VAL A 408 -29.61 14.17 6.41
N TYR A 409 -30.33 13.07 6.27
CA TYR A 409 -31.78 13.03 6.38
C TYR A 409 -32.14 12.52 7.77
N GLU A 410 -32.76 13.37 8.58
CA GLU A 410 -33.37 12.99 9.87
C GLU A 410 -34.79 12.54 9.61
N SER A 411 -35.12 11.28 9.93
CA SER A 411 -36.52 10.85 9.87
C SER A 411 -37.23 11.33 11.13
N LEU A 412 -38.06 12.37 11.01
CA LEU A 412 -39.02 12.75 12.05
C LEU A 412 -40.13 11.70 12.08
N GLN A 413 -39.98 10.63 12.86
CA GLN A 413 -41.08 9.68 13.03
C GLN A 413 -41.94 10.04 14.23
N THR A 414 -43.10 10.66 13.94
CA THR A 414 -44.25 10.74 14.83
C THR A 414 -44.74 9.33 15.20
N SER A 415 -45.29 9.21 16.41
CA SER A 415 -45.78 8.02 17.11
C SER A 415 -46.87 7.15 16.43
N SER A 416 -47.01 7.23 15.11
CA SER A 416 -47.83 6.35 14.29
C SER A 416 -47.07 5.99 13.01
N ASN A 417 -46.18 5.01 13.09
CA ASN A 417 -45.46 4.53 11.92
C ASN A 417 -46.26 3.37 11.30
N PRO A 418 -46.76 3.46 10.05
CA PRO A 418 -47.52 2.40 9.40
C PRO A 418 -46.64 1.21 8.93
N PHE A 419 -45.38 1.14 9.34
CA PHE A 419 -44.33 0.26 8.79
C PHE A 419 -43.84 -0.82 9.77
N SER A 420 -44.76 -1.53 10.43
CA SER A 420 -44.44 -2.77 11.14
C SER A 420 -44.31 -3.96 10.16
N TYR A 421 -43.44 -3.84 9.15
CA TYR A 421 -43.17 -4.94 8.22
C TYR A 421 -42.01 -5.79 8.75
N GLN A 422 -42.32 -6.97 9.29
CA GLN A 422 -41.34 -8.01 9.61
C GLN A 422 -40.92 -8.72 8.32
N GLY A 423 -39.87 -8.21 7.66
CA GLY A 423 -39.30 -8.82 6.46
C GLY A 423 -37.96 -9.49 6.75
N LYS A 424 -37.65 -10.59 6.05
CA LYS A 424 -36.28 -11.15 6.06
C LYS A 424 -35.32 -10.09 5.50
N PRO A 425 -34.15 -9.84 6.12
CA PRO A 425 -33.13 -8.97 5.56
C PRO A 425 -32.74 -9.44 4.16
N ARG A 426 -32.61 -8.49 3.23
CA ARG A 426 -32.24 -8.76 1.84
C ARG A 426 -31.00 -7.98 1.46
N LEU A 427 -30.04 -8.69 0.88
CA LEU A 427 -28.86 -8.12 0.26
C LEU A 427 -28.91 -8.48 -1.24
N THR A 428 -28.97 -7.47 -2.09
CA THR A 428 -29.10 -7.63 -3.54
C THR A 428 -27.97 -6.94 -4.29
N VAL A 429 -27.51 -7.56 -5.37
CA VAL A 429 -26.52 -7.03 -6.31
C VAL A 429 -27.19 -6.78 -7.65
N GLY A 430 -26.87 -5.64 -8.27
CA GLY A 430 -27.36 -5.25 -9.58
C GLY A 430 -28.82 -4.76 -9.64
N ALA A 431 -29.49 -4.66 -8.49
CA ALA A 431 -30.77 -3.99 -8.30
C ALA A 431 -31.00 -3.75 -6.81
N CYS A 432 -31.95 -2.88 -6.47
CA CYS A 432 -32.37 -2.65 -5.09
C CYS A 432 -33.80 -3.13 -4.87
N TYR A 433 -34.00 -3.95 -3.83
CA TYR A 433 -35.32 -4.46 -3.45
C TYR A 433 -36.10 -3.40 -2.66
N ASP A 434 -37.32 -3.09 -3.10
CA ASP A 434 -38.22 -2.18 -2.42
C ASP A 434 -39.20 -2.97 -1.55
N PRO A 435 -39.11 -2.87 -0.21
CA PRO A 435 -39.98 -3.61 0.72
C PRO A 435 -41.45 -3.16 0.65
N GLN A 436 -41.74 -1.95 0.16
CA GLN A 436 -43.12 -1.45 0.07
C GLN A 436 -43.85 -2.02 -1.15
N THR A 437 -43.14 -2.11 -2.28
CA THR A 437 -43.73 -2.60 -3.53
C THR A 437 -43.48 -4.08 -3.77
N HIS A 438 -42.58 -4.71 -3.01
CA HIS A 438 -42.10 -6.07 -3.21
C HIS A 438 -41.45 -6.32 -4.58
N LEU A 439 -41.01 -5.24 -5.25
CA LEU A 439 -40.38 -5.26 -6.56
C LEU A 439 -38.94 -4.78 -6.45
N THR A 440 -38.09 -5.23 -7.37
CA THR A 440 -36.76 -4.64 -7.54
C THR A 440 -36.80 -3.44 -8.46
N LYS A 441 -35.93 -2.46 -8.22
CA LYS A 441 -35.77 -1.23 -9.00
C LYS A 441 -34.27 -0.96 -9.20
N GLN A 442 -33.95 0.08 -9.98
CA GLN A 442 -32.58 0.57 -10.18
C GLN A 442 -31.64 -0.53 -10.73
N HIS A 443 -32.07 -1.20 -11.79
CA HIS A 443 -31.31 -2.31 -12.35
C HIS A 443 -30.00 -1.83 -13.01
N LEU A 444 -28.90 -2.49 -12.68
CA LEU A 444 -27.58 -2.21 -13.24
C LEU A 444 -27.50 -2.62 -14.71
N HIS A 445 -26.83 -1.81 -15.51
CA HIS A 445 -26.47 -2.13 -16.89
C HIS A 445 -24.95 -2.25 -17.05
N GLY A 446 -24.43 -3.47 -16.95
CA GLY A 446 -23.00 -3.71 -17.07
C GLY A 446 -22.57 -5.09 -16.61
N ASP A 447 -21.25 -5.33 -16.69
CA ASP A 447 -20.62 -6.55 -16.23
C ASP A 447 -19.88 -6.31 -14.90
N LEU A 448 -20.03 -7.21 -13.94
CA LEU A 448 -19.37 -7.19 -12.63
C LEU A 448 -18.51 -8.45 -12.43
N THR A 449 -17.37 -8.27 -11.77
CA THR A 449 -16.50 -9.35 -11.30
C THR A 449 -15.75 -8.92 -10.05
N GLY A 450 -15.32 -9.88 -9.23
CA GLY A 450 -14.51 -9.63 -8.04
C GLY A 450 -15.18 -8.74 -6.98
N LEU A 451 -16.51 -8.74 -6.85
CA LEU A 451 -17.20 -7.97 -5.80
C LEU A 451 -17.01 -8.65 -4.44
N THR A 452 -16.24 -8.00 -3.59
CA THR A 452 -15.87 -8.51 -2.27
C THR A 452 -16.17 -7.53 -1.15
N LEU A 453 -16.42 -8.08 0.05
CA LEU A 453 -16.69 -7.36 1.28
C LEU A 453 -15.71 -7.80 2.38
N LEU A 454 -14.97 -6.84 2.92
CA LEU A 454 -14.22 -6.95 4.16
C LEU A 454 -15.02 -6.27 5.27
N ARG A 455 -15.42 -7.05 6.27
CA ARG A 455 -16.22 -6.57 7.41
C ARG A 455 -15.35 -6.12 8.57
N GLU A 456 -15.82 -5.11 9.31
CA GLU A 456 -15.27 -4.62 10.58
C GLU A 456 -13.82 -4.10 10.48
N LYS A 457 -13.34 -3.86 9.26
CA LYS A 457 -11.99 -3.41 8.95
C LYS A 457 -11.97 -2.58 7.67
N THR A 458 -11.07 -1.60 7.66
CA THR A 458 -10.68 -0.87 6.45
C THR A 458 -9.38 -1.44 5.89
N GLU A 459 -9.33 -1.65 4.58
CA GLU A 459 -8.13 -2.11 3.89
C GLU A 459 -7.19 -0.93 3.59
N SER A 460 -5.87 -1.18 3.54
CA SER A 460 -4.91 -0.09 3.32
C SER A 460 -4.99 0.42 1.87
N PRO A 461 -4.82 1.74 1.62
CA PRO A 461 -4.81 2.29 0.26
C PRO A 461 -3.78 1.63 -0.66
N ASN A 462 -2.61 1.26 -0.13
CA ASN A 462 -1.58 0.56 -0.92
C ASN A 462 -1.99 -0.88 -1.29
N THR A 463 -2.69 -1.58 -0.40
CA THR A 463 -3.28 -2.90 -0.70
C THR A 463 -4.35 -2.78 -1.79
N LEU A 464 -5.25 -1.79 -1.67
CA LEU A 464 -6.29 -1.51 -2.66
C LEU A 464 -5.71 -1.09 -4.02
N ARG A 465 -4.60 -0.35 -4.03
CA ARG A 465 -3.83 -0.05 -5.24
C ARG A 465 -3.20 -1.30 -5.85
N CYS A 466 -2.66 -2.19 -5.03
CA CYS A 466 -2.09 -3.44 -5.49
C CYS A 466 -3.14 -4.30 -6.21
N ILE A 467 -4.34 -4.49 -5.66
CA ILE A 467 -5.36 -5.36 -6.31
C ILE A 467 -6.02 -4.75 -7.56
N SER A 468 -5.89 -3.43 -7.75
CA SER A 468 -6.54 -2.69 -8.84
C SER A 468 -5.65 -2.47 -10.06
N GLN A 469 -4.34 -2.70 -9.95
CA GLN A 469 -3.40 -2.46 -11.02
C GLN A 469 -2.41 -3.62 -11.15
N CYS A 470 -2.25 -4.16 -12.36
CA CYS A 470 -1.41 -5.31 -12.61
C CYS A 470 -0.23 -4.93 -13.50
N GLY A 471 0.95 -5.38 -13.14
CA GLY A 471 2.18 -5.10 -13.88
C GLY A 471 3.32 -4.74 -12.93
N GLU A 472 4.25 -3.94 -13.45
CA GLU A 472 5.44 -3.55 -12.71
C GLU A 472 5.21 -2.30 -11.84
N ALA A 473 5.49 -2.39 -10.54
CA ALA A 473 5.29 -1.25 -9.63
C ALA A 473 6.19 -1.30 -8.39
N LEU A 474 6.42 -0.13 -7.80
CA LEU A 474 6.89 0.04 -6.42
C LEU A 474 5.69 0.12 -5.48
N LEU A 475 5.74 -0.59 -4.35
CA LEU A 475 4.68 -0.67 -3.36
C LEU A 475 5.26 -0.49 -1.95
N ILE A 476 4.44 -0.04 -0.99
CA ILE A 476 4.78 -0.08 0.43
C ILE A 476 3.72 -0.92 1.16
N PRO A 477 3.95 -2.24 1.29
CA PRO A 477 3.02 -3.10 2.02
C PRO A 477 2.82 -2.58 3.45
N ASN A 478 1.56 -2.57 3.92
CA ASN A 478 1.17 -2.06 5.25
C ASN A 478 1.68 -0.64 5.52
N VAL A 479 1.50 0.30 4.58
CA VAL A 479 1.93 1.70 4.73
C VAL A 479 1.52 2.33 6.08
N MET A 480 0.37 1.93 6.63
CA MET A 480 -0.13 2.38 7.93
C MET A 480 0.76 2.02 9.13
N GLU A 481 1.58 0.96 9.05
CA GLU A 481 2.53 0.59 10.11
C GLU A 481 3.75 1.51 10.15
N VAL A 482 4.07 2.17 9.03
CA VAL A 482 5.27 3.01 8.87
C VAL A 482 4.92 4.50 8.86
N LEU A 483 3.63 4.84 8.73
CA LEU A 483 3.15 6.21 8.77
C LEU A 483 3.33 6.81 10.17
N CYS A 484 4.01 7.96 10.22
CA CYS A 484 4.20 8.78 11.40
C CYS A 484 3.67 10.19 11.13
N PRO A 485 3.17 10.94 12.14
CA PRO A 485 2.58 12.28 11.95
C PRO A 485 3.54 13.34 11.35
N ASP A 486 4.85 13.07 11.38
CA ASP A 486 5.90 13.95 10.89
C ASP A 486 6.38 13.62 9.47
N ILE A 487 5.74 12.66 8.79
CA ILE A 487 6.01 12.25 7.41
C ILE A 487 4.77 12.38 6.55
N ASP A 488 4.99 12.79 5.30
CA ASP A 488 4.05 12.68 4.20
C ASP A 488 4.59 11.72 3.12
N ILE A 489 3.73 10.87 2.57
CA ILE A 489 4.08 9.84 1.58
C ILE A 489 3.16 9.97 0.37
N HIS A 490 3.76 10.21 -0.80
CA HIS A 490 3.08 10.18 -2.10
C HIS A 490 3.50 8.94 -2.88
N LEU A 491 2.53 8.14 -3.30
CA LEU A 491 2.73 6.83 -3.91
C LEU A 491 2.24 6.82 -5.37
N GLU A 492 3.17 6.59 -6.31
CA GLU A 492 2.90 6.26 -7.71
C GLU A 492 3.46 4.86 -8.02
N ASN A 493 3.33 4.36 -9.25
CA ASN A 493 3.79 3.02 -9.61
C ASN A 493 5.29 2.96 -9.88
N ASP A 494 5.86 4.02 -10.45
CA ASP A 494 7.29 4.17 -10.70
C ASP A 494 7.97 5.14 -9.73
N VAL A 495 7.22 5.88 -8.92
CA VAL A 495 7.79 6.90 -8.03
C VAL A 495 7.20 6.78 -6.64
N ILE A 496 8.06 6.80 -5.62
CA ILE A 496 7.67 6.98 -4.22
C ILE A 496 8.36 8.23 -3.71
N THR A 497 7.58 9.19 -3.20
CA THR A 497 8.10 10.41 -2.59
C THR A 497 7.75 10.41 -1.11
N VAL A 498 8.76 10.61 -0.26
CA VAL A 498 8.63 10.65 1.20
C VAL A 498 9.22 11.97 1.67
N SER A 499 8.44 12.76 2.41
CA SER A 499 8.90 14.01 2.99
C SER A 499 8.68 14.04 4.49
N GLY A 500 9.59 14.65 5.27
CA GLY A 500 9.46 14.69 6.72
C GLY A 500 10.63 15.36 7.44
N GLN A 501 10.61 15.34 8.76
CA GLN A 501 11.65 15.96 9.60
C GLN A 501 12.60 14.94 10.23
N ASN A 502 12.14 13.72 10.52
CA ASN A 502 12.94 12.69 11.16
C ASN A 502 13.58 11.74 10.13
N ILE A 503 14.92 11.70 10.12
CA ILE A 503 15.70 10.80 9.23
C ILE A 503 15.38 9.34 9.49
N MET A 504 15.15 8.95 10.76
CA MET A 504 14.87 7.55 11.11
C MET A 504 13.57 7.08 10.48
N HIS A 505 12.49 7.85 10.65
CA HIS A 505 11.19 7.48 10.09
C HIS A 505 11.23 7.42 8.54
N ILE A 506 11.96 8.33 7.87
CA ILE A 506 12.14 8.27 6.40
C ILE A 506 12.90 7.01 5.98
N THR A 507 13.89 6.62 6.79
CA THR A 507 14.66 5.39 6.56
C THR A 507 13.78 4.15 6.71
N ASP A 508 12.86 4.13 7.68
CA ASP A 508 11.89 3.05 7.87
C ASP A 508 10.94 2.90 6.67
N VAL A 509 10.49 4.02 6.09
CA VAL A 509 9.68 4.01 4.85
C VAL A 509 10.49 3.44 3.68
N LEU A 510 11.72 3.93 3.46
CA LEU A 510 12.57 3.45 2.37
C LEU A 510 12.88 1.96 2.48
N THR A 511 13.16 1.46 3.69
CA THR A 511 13.45 0.03 3.92
C THR A 511 12.21 -0.87 3.76
N SER A 512 11.02 -0.26 3.81
CA SER A 512 9.74 -0.95 3.60
C SER A 512 9.29 -0.97 2.14
N VAL A 513 9.99 -0.29 1.23
CA VAL A 513 9.67 -0.31 -0.21
C VAL A 513 9.87 -1.71 -0.79
N SER A 514 8.82 -2.22 -1.40
CA SER A 514 8.81 -3.47 -2.15
C SER A 514 8.67 -3.22 -3.64
N TYR A 515 9.20 -4.16 -4.41
CA TYR A 515 9.03 -4.20 -5.87
C TYR A 515 8.12 -5.36 -6.26
N ALA A 516 7.15 -5.05 -7.11
CA ALA A 516 6.24 -5.99 -7.73
C ALA A 516 6.53 -6.07 -9.23
N ARG A 517 6.84 -7.28 -9.71
CA ARG A 517 6.94 -7.58 -11.14
C ARG A 517 5.59 -8.01 -11.71
N PRO A 518 5.39 -7.95 -13.04
CA PRO A 518 4.27 -8.62 -13.69
C PRO A 518 4.26 -10.12 -13.36
N GLN A 519 3.07 -10.65 -13.04
CA GLN A 519 2.89 -12.01 -12.54
C GLN A 519 2.20 -12.91 -13.58
N PRO A 520 2.60 -14.20 -13.67
CA PRO A 520 1.95 -15.16 -14.56
C PRO A 520 0.49 -15.38 -14.17
N GLY A 521 -0.38 -15.50 -15.16
CA GLY A 521 -1.81 -15.69 -14.94
C GLY A 521 -2.56 -14.46 -14.41
N ILE A 522 -1.89 -13.40 -13.96
CA ILE A 522 -2.54 -12.17 -13.49
C ILE A 522 -2.41 -11.06 -14.54
N SER A 523 -1.18 -10.83 -15.01
CA SER A 523 -0.88 -9.74 -15.93
C SER A 523 -1.07 -10.17 -17.38
N VAL A 524 -1.83 -9.40 -18.17
CA VAL A 524 -2.06 -9.67 -19.60
C VAL A 524 -0.76 -9.61 -20.40
N ASN A 525 0.14 -8.69 -20.01
CA ASN A 525 1.43 -8.42 -20.64
C ASN A 525 2.59 -9.24 -20.04
N TYR A 526 2.32 -10.28 -19.26
CA TYR A 526 3.35 -11.14 -18.71
C TYR A 526 4.15 -11.83 -19.82
N VAL A 527 5.48 -11.65 -19.82
CA VAL A 527 6.38 -12.33 -20.76
C VAL A 527 7.29 -13.28 -19.96
N PRO A 528 7.14 -14.60 -20.11
CA PRO A 528 8.01 -15.55 -19.42
C PRO A 528 9.45 -15.45 -19.95
N ASN A 529 10.42 -15.70 -19.06
CA ASN A 529 11.83 -15.96 -19.38
C ASN A 529 12.69 -14.80 -19.91
N ILE A 530 12.33 -13.54 -19.63
CA ILE A 530 13.17 -12.39 -19.97
C ILE A 530 13.76 -11.79 -18.69
N ALA A 531 15.09 -11.84 -18.58
CA ALA A 531 15.80 -11.05 -17.58
C ALA A 531 15.64 -9.56 -17.93
N GLN A 532 15.20 -8.77 -16.97
CA GLN A 532 14.91 -7.35 -17.16
C GLN A 532 15.81 -6.52 -16.25
N SER A 533 16.45 -5.51 -16.83
CA SER A 533 17.27 -4.57 -16.05
C SER A 533 16.50 -3.26 -15.84
N ARG A 534 16.51 -2.80 -14.60
CA ARG A 534 15.89 -1.56 -14.13
C ARG A 534 16.93 -0.72 -13.42
N LEU A 535 16.66 0.57 -13.35
CA LEU A 535 17.46 1.56 -12.65
C LEU A 535 16.60 2.21 -11.58
N LEU A 536 16.98 2.02 -10.32
CA LEU A 536 16.42 2.76 -9.20
C LEU A 536 17.24 4.02 -8.97
N ARG A 537 16.58 5.17 -8.94
CA ARG A 537 17.20 6.49 -8.76
C ARG A 537 16.67 7.12 -7.49
N LEU A 538 17.54 7.32 -6.51
CA LEU A 538 17.21 7.94 -5.23
C LEU A 538 17.70 9.38 -5.22
N LEU A 539 16.76 10.32 -5.26
CA LEU A 539 17.02 11.74 -5.12
C LEU A 539 16.65 12.19 -3.70
N THR A 540 17.52 12.93 -3.03
CA THR A 540 17.21 13.48 -1.71
C THR A 540 17.55 14.95 -1.65
N SER A 541 16.59 15.75 -1.20
CA SER A 541 16.73 17.16 -0.89
C SER A 541 16.73 17.35 0.62
N TYR A 542 17.67 18.15 1.12
CA TYR A 542 17.80 18.47 2.54
C TYR A 542 17.77 19.98 2.72
N ARG A 543 16.78 20.50 3.46
CA ARG A 543 16.67 21.93 3.80
C ARG A 543 16.70 22.12 5.31
N CYS A 544 17.43 23.14 5.76
CA CYS A 544 17.41 23.62 7.15
C CYS A 544 16.59 24.91 7.24
N SER A 545 16.26 25.39 8.44
CA SER A 545 15.56 26.66 8.64
C SER A 545 16.39 27.85 8.10
N GLY A 546 16.20 28.15 6.81
CA GLY A 546 16.87 29.15 5.96
C GLY A 546 16.79 28.67 4.50
N ASP A 547 16.43 29.52 3.55
CA ASP A 547 16.08 29.18 2.15
C ASP A 547 17.13 28.40 1.32
N GLN A 548 18.26 28.00 1.89
CA GLN A 548 19.25 27.18 1.20
C GLN A 548 18.90 25.69 1.32
N SER A 549 18.36 25.13 0.25
CA SER A 549 18.26 23.70 0.03
C SER A 549 19.60 23.14 -0.48
N PHE A 550 19.97 21.95 -0.01
CA PHE A 550 21.14 21.23 -0.47
C PHE A 550 20.68 19.90 -1.07
N THR A 551 21.04 19.66 -2.32
CA THR A 551 20.76 18.39 -2.98
C THR A 551 21.84 17.38 -2.62
N ILE A 552 21.43 16.24 -2.06
CA ILE A 552 22.29 15.10 -1.83
C ILE A 552 22.60 14.46 -3.19
N PRO A 553 23.85 14.02 -3.47
CA PRO A 553 24.18 13.31 -4.69
C PRO A 553 23.21 12.16 -4.94
N THR A 554 22.66 12.11 -6.16
CA THR A 554 21.75 11.05 -6.57
C THR A 554 22.43 9.69 -6.45
N ALA A 555 21.78 8.75 -5.78
CA ALA A 555 22.22 7.35 -5.77
C ALA A 555 21.50 6.59 -6.88
N GLU A 556 22.26 5.80 -7.63
CA GLU A 556 21.76 4.95 -8.70
C GLU A 556 22.04 3.50 -8.35
N ILE A 557 21.00 2.66 -8.42
CA ILE A 557 21.04 1.25 -8.01
C ILE A 557 20.50 0.42 -9.17
N ARG A 558 21.25 -0.58 -9.58
CA ARG A 558 20.81 -1.50 -10.64
C ARG A 558 19.88 -2.55 -10.04
N LEU A 559 18.68 -2.68 -10.59
CA LEU A 559 17.74 -3.72 -10.21
C LEU A 559 17.68 -4.74 -11.35
N ASN A 560 18.22 -5.93 -11.11
CA ASN A 560 18.26 -7.03 -12.07
C ASN A 560 17.12 -8.01 -11.75
N VAL A 561 16.05 -7.93 -12.52
CA VAL A 561 14.87 -8.78 -12.40
C VAL A 561 15.16 -10.07 -13.17
N LEU A 562 15.35 -11.16 -12.44
CA LEU A 562 15.70 -12.46 -12.99
C LEU A 562 14.44 -13.18 -13.53
N PRO A 563 14.59 -14.01 -14.57
CA PRO A 563 13.49 -14.83 -15.06
C PRO A 563 13.07 -15.84 -13.98
N MET A 564 11.77 -16.15 -13.91
CA MET A 564 11.30 -17.26 -13.06
C MET A 564 11.90 -18.57 -13.58
N THR A 565 12.41 -19.43 -12.68
CA THR A 565 13.01 -20.69 -13.12
C THR A 565 11.92 -21.73 -13.42
N VAL A 566 12.23 -22.70 -14.29
CA VAL A 566 11.30 -23.81 -14.64
C VAL A 566 10.93 -24.65 -13.41
N THR A 567 11.81 -24.73 -12.41
CA THR A 567 11.54 -25.37 -11.11
C THR A 567 10.45 -24.64 -10.31
N ASP A 568 10.40 -23.31 -10.38
CA ASP A 568 9.36 -22.51 -9.72
C ASP A 568 8.01 -22.68 -10.43
N LEU A 569 8.02 -22.72 -11.77
CA LEU A 569 6.84 -22.98 -12.61
C LEU A 569 6.29 -24.42 -12.47
N LEU A 570 7.13 -25.41 -12.15
CA LEU A 570 6.72 -26.80 -11.95
C LEU A 570 6.20 -27.04 -10.53
N ARG A 571 6.77 -26.37 -9.52
CA ARG A 571 6.32 -26.45 -8.13
C ARG A 571 4.89 -25.94 -7.95
N THR A 572 4.49 -24.97 -8.76
CA THR A 572 3.14 -24.39 -8.79
C THR A 572 2.13 -25.31 -9.47
N SER A 573 2.50 -25.98 -10.58
CA SER A 573 1.63 -26.98 -11.22
C SER A 573 1.29 -28.17 -10.31
N HIS A 574 2.21 -28.54 -9.42
CA HIS A 574 1.97 -29.60 -8.42
C HIS A 574 1.15 -29.11 -7.21
N HIS A 575 1.18 -27.82 -6.87
CA HIS A 575 0.33 -27.25 -5.81
C HIS A 575 -1.12 -27.07 -6.30
N ASP A 576 -1.33 -26.61 -7.53
CA ASP A 576 -2.65 -26.54 -8.16
C ASP A 576 -3.31 -27.94 -8.28
N LEU A 577 -2.51 -28.99 -8.53
CA LEU A 577 -3.01 -30.37 -8.48
C LEU A 577 -3.27 -30.85 -7.04
N SER A 578 -2.41 -30.50 -6.08
CA SER A 578 -2.53 -30.89 -4.66
C SER A 578 -3.77 -30.28 -3.98
N ASP A 579 -4.06 -29.02 -4.26
CA ASP A 579 -5.20 -28.32 -3.65
C ASP A 579 -6.53 -28.76 -4.30
N GLN A 580 -6.53 -29.13 -5.59
CA GLN A 580 -7.69 -29.80 -6.22
C GLN A 580 -7.85 -31.27 -5.80
N ILE A 581 -6.76 -31.97 -5.48
CA ILE A 581 -6.80 -33.37 -5.02
C ILE A 581 -7.16 -33.48 -3.53
N SER A 582 -6.92 -32.44 -2.72
CA SER A 582 -7.21 -32.50 -1.28
C SER A 582 -8.70 -32.33 -0.93
N ASP A 583 -9.51 -31.72 -1.81
CA ASP A 583 -10.97 -31.63 -1.68
C ASP A 583 -11.76 -32.56 -2.62
N SER A 584 -11.11 -33.25 -3.56
CA SER A 584 -11.76 -34.19 -4.49
C SER A 584 -11.18 -35.61 -4.40
N ILE A 585 -11.28 -36.22 -3.22
CA ILE A 585 -11.35 -37.68 -3.15
C ILE A 585 -12.79 -38.07 -2.86
N LYS A 586 -13.61 -38.00 -3.90
CA LYS A 586 -14.75 -38.89 -4.15
C LYS A 586 -15.19 -38.72 -5.60
N ASP A 587 -14.73 -39.65 -6.42
CA ASP A 587 -15.32 -40.07 -7.69
C ASP A 587 -15.57 -38.98 -8.76
N ALA A 588 -14.55 -38.64 -9.55
CA ALA A 588 -14.78 -38.04 -10.86
C ALA A 588 -13.81 -38.58 -11.92
N SER A 589 -14.36 -39.29 -12.91
CA SER A 589 -13.64 -39.75 -14.11
C SER A 589 -13.71 -38.67 -15.20
N LEU A 590 -12.56 -38.30 -15.78
CA LEU A 590 -12.45 -37.31 -16.85
C LEU A 590 -12.78 -37.91 -18.22
N TRP A 591 -13.74 -37.32 -18.94
CA TRP A 591 -14.11 -37.70 -20.31
C TRP A 591 -13.42 -36.81 -21.35
N VAL A 592 -12.76 -37.42 -22.33
CA VAL A 592 -12.18 -36.72 -23.50
C VAL A 592 -12.94 -37.17 -24.76
N PRO A 593 -13.57 -36.26 -25.53
CA PRO A 593 -14.35 -36.62 -26.71
C PRO A 593 -13.48 -37.10 -27.89
N ALA A 594 -14.00 -38.06 -28.65
CA ALA A 594 -13.29 -38.91 -29.62
C ALA A 594 -12.79 -38.22 -30.90
N ASN A 595 -13.02 -36.92 -31.07
CA ASN A 595 -12.73 -36.18 -32.31
C ASN A 595 -11.50 -35.25 -32.23
N MET A 596 -10.67 -35.37 -31.19
CA MET A 596 -9.37 -34.69 -31.11
C MET A 596 -8.23 -35.62 -31.55
N HIS A 597 -8.13 -35.87 -32.85
CA HIS A 597 -6.91 -36.40 -33.46
C HIS A 597 -6.15 -35.25 -34.14
N VAL A 598 -4.83 -35.23 -33.92
CA VAL A 598 -3.78 -34.37 -34.50
C VAL A 598 -3.48 -33.06 -33.73
N LEU A 599 -2.63 -33.18 -32.71
CA LEU A 599 -1.69 -32.11 -32.35
C LEU A 599 -0.63 -32.03 -33.45
N ASP A 600 -0.81 -31.12 -34.41
CA ASP A 600 0.26 -30.76 -35.34
C ASP A 600 1.34 -29.97 -34.58
N ARG A 601 2.56 -30.52 -34.56
CA ARG A 601 3.76 -29.83 -34.08
C ARG A 601 4.21 -28.79 -35.11
N PRO A 602 4.44 -27.51 -34.74
CA PRO A 602 5.24 -26.63 -35.57
C PRO A 602 6.72 -27.06 -35.56
N GLY A 603 7.33 -27.12 -36.74
CA GLY A 603 8.67 -27.66 -36.98
C GLY A 603 9.81 -26.77 -36.48
N ILE A 604 10.74 -27.39 -35.74
CA ILE A 604 12.03 -26.80 -35.38
C ILE A 604 12.98 -27.02 -36.57
N SER A 605 13.42 -25.92 -37.19
CA SER A 605 14.48 -25.95 -38.20
C SER A 605 15.81 -26.34 -37.56
N ARG A 606 16.47 -27.31 -38.18
CA ARG A 606 17.83 -27.77 -37.90
C ARG A 606 18.85 -26.68 -38.22
N ALA A 607 19.71 -26.35 -37.27
CA ALA A 607 21.12 -26.04 -37.52
C ALA A 607 21.95 -26.10 -36.21
N ILE A 608 22.90 -27.07 -36.16
CA ILE A 608 24.21 -27.00 -35.47
C ILE A 608 24.12 -27.03 -33.92
N VAL A 609 24.53 -28.05 -33.17
CA VAL A 609 25.87 -28.67 -33.05
C VAL A 609 25.73 -30.08 -32.45
N GLU A 610 26.41 -31.05 -33.07
CA GLU A 610 26.74 -32.34 -32.46
C GLU A 610 27.72 -32.15 -31.29
N THR A 611 27.41 -32.67 -30.09
CA THR A 611 28.45 -33.27 -29.25
C THR A 611 27.86 -34.31 -28.31
N ARG A 612 28.50 -35.48 -28.31
CA ARG A 612 28.20 -36.69 -27.55
C ARG A 612 28.24 -36.47 -26.03
N ALA A 613 27.26 -37.03 -25.31
CA ALA A 613 27.49 -37.71 -24.04
C ALA A 613 26.39 -38.76 -23.81
N ASN A 614 26.80 -40.03 -23.81
CA ASN A 614 26.03 -41.16 -23.26
C ASN A 614 25.72 -40.90 -21.79
N TYR A 615 24.49 -41.12 -21.32
CA TYR A 615 24.23 -41.82 -20.05
C TYR A 615 22.76 -42.29 -19.95
N ASP A 616 22.65 -43.61 -19.71
CA ASP A 616 21.60 -44.44 -19.12
C ASP A 616 20.17 -44.65 -19.69
N ARG A 617 19.98 -45.93 -20.05
CA ARG A 617 18.73 -46.70 -20.11
C ARG A 617 18.20 -46.92 -18.69
N ASN A 618 16.98 -46.44 -18.40
CA ASN A 618 15.90 -47.14 -17.68
C ASN A 618 14.86 -46.13 -17.16
N SER A 619 13.84 -45.86 -17.97
CA SER A 619 12.48 -45.57 -17.47
C SER A 619 11.49 -45.73 -18.62
N SER A 620 10.85 -46.89 -18.69
CA SER A 620 9.65 -47.05 -19.50
C SER A 620 8.55 -46.16 -18.91
N LEU A 621 8.07 -45.20 -19.70
CA LEU A 621 6.84 -44.47 -19.42
C LEU A 621 5.72 -45.48 -19.14
N LEU A 622 5.20 -45.48 -17.91
CA LEU A 622 3.97 -46.17 -17.55
C LEU A 622 2.81 -45.47 -18.27
N GLN A 623 2.32 -46.07 -19.35
CA GLN A 623 1.02 -45.69 -19.90
C GLN A 623 -0.08 -46.27 -18.99
N PRO A 624 -1.09 -45.47 -18.59
CA PRO A 624 -2.24 -45.99 -17.86
C PRO A 624 -3.08 -46.91 -18.77
N PRO A 625 -3.80 -47.91 -18.20
CA PRO A 625 -4.55 -48.88 -18.99
C PRO A 625 -5.67 -48.20 -19.77
N SER A 626 -5.76 -48.48 -21.07
CA SER A 626 -6.82 -47.99 -21.95
C SER A 626 -8.03 -48.91 -21.90
N LEU A 627 -9.15 -48.41 -21.38
CA LEU A 627 -10.48 -49.01 -21.53
C LEU A 627 -11.02 -48.67 -22.92
N ILE A 628 -11.39 -49.69 -23.71
CA ILE A 628 -11.95 -49.51 -25.04
C ILE A 628 -13.38 -50.02 -25.04
N ILE A 629 -14.33 -49.11 -25.30
CA ILE A 629 -15.76 -49.42 -25.44
C ILE A 629 -16.04 -49.57 -26.94
N LEU A 630 -16.46 -50.76 -27.37
CA LEU A 630 -16.80 -51.05 -28.77
C LEU A 630 -18.32 -51.26 -28.87
N GLY A 631 -19.04 -50.20 -29.24
CA GLY A 631 -20.50 -50.22 -29.39
C GLY A 631 -21.26 -50.05 -28.08
N SER A 632 -22.59 -50.19 -28.13
CA SER A 632 -23.49 -49.84 -27.03
C SER A 632 -23.49 -50.84 -25.86
N ASP A 633 -23.02 -52.08 -26.08
CA ASP A 633 -23.34 -53.19 -25.17
C ASP A 633 -22.11 -54.03 -24.74
N ILE A 634 -20.90 -53.69 -25.20
CA ILE A 634 -19.69 -54.49 -24.92
C ILE A 634 -18.51 -53.60 -24.50
N VAL A 635 -18.03 -53.80 -23.28
CA VAL A 635 -16.81 -53.19 -22.75
C VAL A 635 -15.74 -54.27 -22.62
N THR A 636 -14.61 -54.10 -23.31
CA THR A 636 -13.46 -54.99 -23.23
C THR A 636 -12.26 -54.27 -22.63
N THR A 637 -11.57 -54.92 -21.70
CA THR A 637 -10.31 -54.44 -21.14
C THR A 637 -9.20 -55.43 -21.47
N GLU A 638 -8.05 -54.94 -21.91
CA GLU A 638 -6.82 -55.74 -21.95
C GLU A 638 -5.94 -55.30 -20.77
N PRO A 639 -6.02 -55.99 -19.61
CA PRO A 639 -5.12 -55.69 -18.51
C PRO A 639 -3.68 -56.02 -18.93
N PRO A 640 -2.69 -55.20 -18.54
CA PRO A 640 -1.31 -55.45 -18.91
C PRO A 640 -0.82 -56.77 -18.31
N ILE A 641 -0.33 -57.67 -19.15
CA ILE A 641 0.30 -58.93 -18.73
C ILE A 641 1.76 -58.63 -18.39
N ASN A 642 2.14 -58.76 -17.11
CA ASN A 642 3.55 -58.77 -16.72
C ASN A 642 4.14 -60.18 -16.95
N PRO A 643 5.21 -60.37 -17.74
CA PRO A 643 5.91 -61.65 -17.81
C PRO A 643 6.86 -61.83 -16.59
N PRO A 644 6.92 -63.02 -15.95
CA PRO A 644 6.12 -64.23 -16.16
C PRO A 644 4.88 -64.19 -15.25
N GLY A 645 3.69 -64.17 -15.86
CA GLY A 645 2.48 -63.65 -15.22
C GLY A 645 1.59 -64.65 -14.50
N ILE A 646 0.72 -64.09 -13.66
CA ILE A 646 -0.58 -64.67 -13.27
C ILE A 646 -1.63 -63.58 -13.57
N PRO A 647 -2.67 -63.84 -14.39
CA PRO A 647 -3.72 -62.86 -14.64
C PRO A 647 -4.61 -62.76 -13.39
N LEU A 648 -4.78 -61.54 -12.86
CA LEU A 648 -5.49 -61.30 -11.60
C LEU A 648 -7.01 -61.44 -11.72
N PHE A 649 -7.59 -61.30 -12.92
CA PHE A 649 -9.03 -61.49 -13.15
C PHE A 649 -9.26 -61.96 -14.60
N SER A 650 -9.72 -63.20 -14.77
CA SER A 650 -10.28 -63.68 -16.04
C SER A 650 -11.81 -63.55 -15.98
N ASP A 651 -12.37 -62.79 -16.92
CA ASP A 651 -13.81 -62.62 -17.18
C ASP A 651 -14.59 -61.67 -16.25
N LEU A 652 -14.29 -60.37 -16.32
CA LEU A 652 -15.21 -59.32 -15.85
C LEU A 652 -16.16 -58.91 -16.99
N ARG A 653 -17.47 -59.11 -16.80
CA ARG A 653 -18.54 -58.58 -17.68
C ARG A 653 -19.40 -57.60 -16.89
N PHE A 654 -19.63 -56.42 -17.46
CA PHE A 654 -20.50 -55.39 -16.90
C PHE A 654 -21.80 -55.34 -17.70
N GLY A 655 -22.94 -55.46 -17.03
CA GLY A 655 -24.26 -55.28 -17.63
C GLY A 655 -24.89 -53.98 -17.13
N LEU A 656 -25.50 -53.20 -18.03
CA LEU A 656 -26.19 -51.95 -17.68
C LEU A 656 -27.58 -52.26 -17.07
N PRO A 657 -28.05 -51.47 -16.09
CA PRO A 657 -29.37 -51.66 -15.52
C PRO A 657 -30.45 -51.22 -16.53
N THR A 658 -31.41 -52.11 -16.80
CA THR A 658 -32.61 -51.77 -17.58
C THR A 658 -33.52 -50.86 -16.78
N GLU A 659 -34.04 -49.81 -17.44
CA GLU A 659 -34.98 -48.83 -16.91
C GLU A 659 -36.16 -49.49 -16.15
N GLN A 660 -36.45 -48.96 -14.95
CA GLN A 660 -37.75 -49.06 -14.27
C GLN A 660 -38.15 -47.70 -13.73
#